data_AF-A0A960VE26-F1
#
_entry.id   AF-A0A960VE26-F1
#
_cell.length_a   1.000
_cell.length_b   1.000
_cell.length_c   1.000
_cell.angle_alpha   90.00
_cell.angle_beta   90.00
_cell.angle_gamma   90.00
#
_symmetry.space_group_name_H-M   'P 1'
#
loop_
_entity.id
_entity.type
_entity.pdbx_description
1 polymer ?
#
loop_
_entity_poly.entity_id
_entity_poly.type
_entity_poly.pdbx_seq_one_letter_code
_entity_poly.pdbx_strand_id
1 'polypeptide(L)'
;MKSKFILFLLCFQGIFSHLMLAQDADYVNQAKLFFSAEKLYKEGRKRQALSLYEELARVDGEENEIFWSLFQIGKIKDELGFPRDEIIESYLTAHRFRPHRFEPVYYLAVFYNKERNFSLAYESIKGWESLPKPKTQESSFMDTWIEEYGLLFERSLASYYLGYHRQCAEDCESLLALPQLPCNYRKRVLSNRQFVSSQEGKTVMISVIAQNKGHVLPTFLKCIDNLDYDKDLITLYVTTRDNMDMTQEILEKWVNDHAAEYHLVLFETGEVWNVGMIRDKCLKKARDLGCDYYFSIDCNDFIAPSTLKDLVFKNKALIAPLLQPIPHFETTYSNFSLEVDDKGHPKDHPDYLKVFNREKIGTIQVPYLEQIYLVDLKFAEGLSYLDATRDEEAVVFGRSVRKHNIEQYICNEKDFGTFYHVPFATSLKAEQMIFSEICKERTNFAYFEPSEAEENLLEIKPQNISASSLYNYGMRLLGKKSYRKALEVLCQCEGKALEPVEQYSLLTQLAQLSEILGLPEEITVKRYLDVHIAFSDRLEPLLALSKYYYQREKFHEAYLMAEMGYNLSRSLSELGQTGWMIDYGMPWEFAHALHGAGYFNRAIDLVEGILKNPSLHEGQRKILSRNLFYYKAGVQITNFAKDKWGVPHWEVPGMEIRKLSSYNQKSHSSKLHICTYASDLRPQLEQLKESCTYFGHDLIILGLDKPFSFGQVMRDFREYLETIDPDDVVLFIDAYDILILADEKKILEKFAQFNAPCVCSTEVNCHPLPHFSYFYREEAPTKFKYLNSGAYMGYVSYMKEVFDAVSPIPDETDDQGLLSAFYLYHPTSLKLDYFGDLFLSLYLVEENEVELDSENRQAKCLITDRIPCVVHGNGPGKLLYQHIYNELFKKTRSMNTEGA
;
A
#
# COMPACT_ATOMS: atom_id res chain seq x y z
N MET A 1 -77.46 54.52 -2.34
CA MET A 1 -76.39 53.82 -1.60
C MET A 1 -76.84 52.48 -1.01
N LYS A 2 -78.01 52.35 -0.35
CA LYS A 2 -78.45 51.06 0.25
C LYS A 2 -78.59 49.88 -0.73
N SER A 3 -79.05 50.10 -1.97
CA SER A 3 -79.20 49.01 -2.96
C SER A 3 -77.88 48.44 -3.51
N LYS A 4 -76.81 49.26 -3.59
CA LYS A 4 -75.49 48.80 -4.03
C LYS A 4 -74.72 48.02 -2.96
N PHE A 5 -75.01 48.27 -1.68
CA PHE A 5 -74.40 47.56 -0.55
C PHE A 5 -75.00 46.16 -0.33
N ILE A 6 -76.31 46.02 -0.58
CA ILE A 6 -77.01 44.72 -0.52
C ILE A 6 -76.56 43.80 -1.66
N LEU A 7 -76.34 44.34 -2.87
CA LEU A 7 -75.83 43.56 -4.00
C LEU A 7 -74.39 43.07 -3.77
N PHE A 8 -73.55 43.88 -3.11
CA PHE A 8 -72.19 43.51 -2.75
C PHE A 8 -72.14 42.39 -1.68
N LEU A 9 -73.01 42.47 -0.66
CA LEU A 9 -73.14 41.43 0.37
C LEU A 9 -73.68 40.10 -0.18
N LEU A 10 -74.66 40.12 -1.08
CA LEU A 10 -75.19 38.91 -1.72
C LEU A 10 -74.18 38.24 -2.66
N CYS A 11 -73.37 39.02 -3.39
CA CYS A 11 -72.27 38.47 -4.18
C CYS A 11 -71.16 37.87 -3.29
N PHE A 12 -70.82 38.50 -2.16
CA PHE A 12 -69.84 37.95 -1.23
C PHE A 12 -70.31 36.65 -0.57
N GLN A 13 -71.59 36.57 -0.19
CA GLN A 13 -72.20 35.36 0.38
C GLN A 13 -72.27 34.23 -0.66
N GLY A 14 -72.59 34.55 -1.93
CA GLY A 14 -72.60 33.58 -3.02
C GLY A 14 -71.20 33.04 -3.39
N ILE A 15 -70.18 33.89 -3.41
CA ILE A 15 -68.78 33.50 -3.66
C ILE A 15 -68.24 32.64 -2.50
N PHE A 16 -68.53 33.01 -1.25
CA PHE A 16 -68.10 32.25 -0.07
C PHE A 16 -68.79 30.87 0.01
N SER A 17 -70.07 30.79 -0.37
CA SER A 17 -70.80 29.52 -0.45
C SER A 17 -70.28 28.61 -1.57
N HIS A 18 -69.92 29.18 -2.73
CA HIS A 18 -69.33 28.42 -3.83
C HIS A 18 -67.88 27.97 -3.56
N LEU A 19 -67.08 28.76 -2.85
CA LEU A 19 -65.73 28.37 -2.42
C LEU A 19 -65.77 27.24 -1.37
N MET A 20 -66.70 27.30 -0.42
CA MET A 20 -66.90 26.23 0.57
C MET A 20 -67.39 24.92 -0.09
N LEU A 21 -68.34 25.01 -1.03
CA LEU A 21 -68.82 23.84 -1.78
C LEU A 21 -67.77 23.23 -2.71
N ALA A 22 -66.84 24.04 -3.25
CA ALA A 22 -65.72 23.56 -4.06
C ALA A 22 -64.66 22.82 -3.20
N GLN A 23 -64.31 23.36 -2.03
CA GLN A 23 -63.43 22.69 -1.07
C GLN A 23 -64.02 21.36 -0.57
N ASP A 24 -65.32 21.31 -0.28
CA ASP A 24 -66.00 20.08 0.13
C ASP A 24 -66.03 19.02 -0.99
N ALA A 25 -66.14 19.43 -2.25
CA ALA A 25 -66.15 18.50 -3.38
C ALA A 25 -64.76 17.88 -3.66
N ASP A 26 -63.70 18.69 -3.57
CA ASP A 26 -62.32 18.21 -3.75
C ASP A 26 -61.90 17.27 -2.60
N TYR A 27 -62.26 17.59 -1.36
CA TYR A 27 -62.05 16.71 -0.20
C TYR A 27 -62.77 15.36 -0.34
N VAL A 28 -64.03 15.36 -0.80
CA VAL A 28 -64.80 14.12 -1.03
C VAL A 28 -64.18 13.26 -2.14
N ASN A 29 -63.55 13.86 -3.14
CA ASN A 29 -62.84 13.13 -4.19
C ASN A 29 -61.52 12.54 -3.69
N GLN A 30 -60.77 13.27 -2.85
CA GLN A 30 -59.55 12.77 -2.22
C GLN A 30 -59.81 11.57 -1.31
N ALA A 31 -60.79 11.67 -0.40
CA ALA A 31 -61.12 10.57 0.50
C ALA A 31 -61.53 9.30 -0.28
N LYS A 32 -62.29 9.44 -1.39
CA LYS A 32 -62.63 8.32 -2.27
C LYS A 32 -61.40 7.67 -2.92
N LEU A 33 -60.43 8.49 -3.34
CA LEU A 33 -59.19 8.03 -3.93
C LEU A 33 -58.35 7.26 -2.89
N PHE A 34 -58.25 7.79 -1.67
CA PHE A 34 -57.58 7.14 -0.53
C PHE A 34 -58.18 5.77 -0.20
N PHE A 35 -59.50 5.68 -0.03
CA PHE A 35 -60.16 4.40 0.24
C PHE A 35 -60.02 3.40 -0.92
N SER A 36 -59.91 3.90 -2.16
CA SER A 36 -59.65 3.07 -3.33
C SER A 36 -58.23 2.50 -3.33
N ALA A 37 -57.23 3.32 -2.97
CA ALA A 37 -55.84 2.88 -2.79
C ALA A 37 -55.73 1.82 -1.69
N GLU A 38 -56.34 2.07 -0.52
CA GLU A 38 -56.39 1.13 0.60
C GLU A 38 -57.02 -0.21 0.21
N LYS A 39 -58.13 -0.18 -0.52
CA LYS A 39 -58.79 -1.39 -1.01
C LYS A 39 -57.88 -2.18 -1.96
N LEU A 40 -57.27 -1.51 -2.94
CA LEU A 40 -56.36 -2.16 -3.88
C LEU A 40 -55.15 -2.77 -3.19
N TYR A 41 -54.59 -2.08 -2.19
CA TYR A 41 -53.48 -2.62 -1.39
C TYR A 41 -53.90 -3.89 -0.65
N LYS A 42 -55.06 -3.88 0.02
CA LYS A 42 -55.63 -5.05 0.73
C LYS A 42 -55.97 -6.23 -0.20
N GLU A 43 -56.33 -5.96 -1.45
CA GLU A 43 -56.56 -6.96 -2.49
C GLU A 43 -55.24 -7.49 -3.11
N GLY A 44 -54.08 -6.99 -2.69
CA GLY A 44 -52.77 -7.39 -3.23
C GLY A 44 -52.42 -6.74 -4.57
N ARG A 45 -53.23 -5.78 -5.06
CA ARG A 45 -53.02 -5.04 -6.33
C ARG A 45 -52.04 -3.89 -6.15
N LYS A 46 -50.84 -4.21 -5.67
CA LYS A 46 -49.83 -3.27 -5.16
C LYS A 46 -49.40 -2.18 -6.15
N ARG A 47 -49.15 -2.51 -7.42
CA ARG A 47 -48.75 -1.50 -8.44
C ARG A 47 -49.82 -0.45 -8.70
N GLN A 48 -51.10 -0.84 -8.63
CA GLN A 48 -52.20 0.08 -8.84
C GLN A 48 -52.46 0.92 -7.60
N ALA A 49 -52.34 0.31 -6.41
CA ALA A 49 -52.35 1.05 -5.15
C ALA A 49 -51.23 2.10 -5.11
N LEU A 50 -50.00 1.74 -5.51
CA LEU A 50 -48.85 2.64 -5.59
C LEU A 50 -49.16 3.87 -6.45
N SER A 51 -49.69 3.68 -7.67
CA SER A 51 -50.06 4.78 -8.55
C SER A 51 -51.07 5.74 -7.91
N LEU A 52 -52.04 5.23 -7.14
CA LEU A 52 -53.04 6.06 -6.46
C LEU A 52 -52.43 6.78 -5.25
N TYR A 53 -51.56 6.13 -4.47
CA TYR A 53 -50.87 6.80 -3.36
C TYR A 53 -49.91 7.88 -3.85
N GLU A 54 -49.23 7.68 -4.99
CA GLU A 54 -48.39 8.70 -5.62
C GLU A 54 -49.21 9.91 -6.13
N GLU A 55 -50.44 9.67 -6.60
CA GLU A 55 -51.38 10.73 -6.95
C GLU A 55 -51.83 11.49 -5.70
N LEU A 56 -52.25 10.77 -4.65
CA LEU A 56 -52.66 11.34 -3.36
C LEU A 56 -51.56 12.19 -2.71
N ALA A 57 -50.30 11.78 -2.81
CA ALA A 57 -49.16 12.51 -2.27
C ALA A 57 -48.87 13.84 -2.99
N ARG A 58 -49.47 14.09 -4.17
CA ARG A 58 -49.26 15.30 -4.98
C ARG A 58 -50.36 16.34 -4.85
N VAL A 59 -51.48 15.99 -4.20
CA VAL A 59 -52.67 16.85 -4.09
C VAL A 59 -52.76 17.40 -2.68
N ASP A 60 -53.13 18.68 -2.55
CA ASP A 60 -53.41 19.31 -1.25
C ASP A 60 -54.62 18.65 -0.59
N GLY A 61 -54.53 18.37 0.71
CA GLY A 61 -55.58 17.65 1.41
C GLY A 61 -55.29 17.32 2.86
N GLU A 62 -55.97 16.31 3.41
CA GLU A 62 -55.85 15.95 4.83
C GLU A 62 -54.46 15.38 5.14
N GLU A 63 -53.80 15.95 6.15
CA GLU A 63 -52.39 15.66 6.41
C GLU A 63 -52.12 14.19 6.82
N ASN A 64 -53.06 13.51 7.48
CA ASN A 64 -52.90 12.09 7.82
C ASN A 64 -53.03 11.20 6.58
N GLU A 65 -53.95 11.51 5.65
CA GLU A 65 -54.08 10.80 4.38
C GLU A 65 -52.84 10.98 3.50
N ILE A 66 -52.28 12.19 3.45
CA ILE A 66 -51.02 12.46 2.72
C ILE A 66 -49.86 11.70 3.36
N PHE A 67 -49.70 11.80 4.68
CA PHE A 67 -48.65 11.06 5.39
C PHE A 67 -48.76 9.55 5.16
N TRP A 68 -49.96 8.99 5.32
CA TRP A 68 -50.19 7.56 5.15
C TRP A 68 -49.89 7.14 3.71
N SER A 69 -50.25 7.96 2.72
CA SER A 69 -49.91 7.72 1.32
C SER A 69 -48.39 7.70 1.10
N LEU A 70 -47.66 8.68 1.63
CA LEU A 70 -46.19 8.73 1.56
C LEU A 70 -45.53 7.50 2.19
N PHE A 71 -46.02 7.08 3.35
CA PHE A 71 -45.54 5.87 4.03
C PHE A 71 -45.84 4.59 3.21
N GLN A 72 -47.05 4.46 2.68
CA GLN A 72 -47.45 3.31 1.85
C GLN A 72 -46.66 3.22 0.54
N ILE A 73 -46.28 4.35 -0.06
CA ILE A 73 -45.38 4.37 -1.23
C ILE A 73 -44.06 3.65 -0.89
N GLY A 74 -43.41 4.02 0.22
CA GLY A 74 -42.17 3.38 0.66
C GLY A 74 -42.34 1.88 0.91
N LYS A 75 -43.40 1.50 1.63
CA LYS A 75 -43.73 0.11 1.93
C LYS A 75 -44.01 -0.73 0.69
N ILE A 76 -44.79 -0.22 -0.26
CA ILE A 76 -45.09 -0.93 -1.50
C ILE A 76 -43.84 -1.05 -2.38
N LYS A 77 -42.98 -0.02 -2.42
CA LYS A 77 -41.71 -0.08 -3.14
C LYS A 77 -40.76 -1.14 -2.57
N ASP A 78 -40.64 -1.25 -1.25
CA ASP A 78 -39.91 -2.36 -0.58
C ASP A 78 -40.51 -3.72 -0.98
N GLU A 79 -41.82 -3.88 -0.85
CA GLU A 79 -42.52 -5.13 -1.18
C GLU A 79 -42.45 -5.53 -2.66
N LEU A 80 -42.23 -4.58 -3.58
CA LEU A 80 -42.11 -4.82 -5.02
C LEU A 80 -40.66 -4.92 -5.51
N GLY A 81 -39.66 -4.72 -4.64
CA GLY A 81 -38.24 -4.80 -4.97
C GLY A 81 -37.76 -3.67 -5.88
N PHE A 82 -38.19 -2.43 -5.63
CA PHE A 82 -37.67 -1.25 -6.32
C PHE A 82 -36.18 -1.00 -6.00
N PRO A 83 -35.49 -0.15 -6.79
CA PRO A 83 -34.11 0.24 -6.48
C PRO A 83 -33.97 0.79 -5.05
N ARG A 84 -32.86 0.42 -4.39
CA ARG A 84 -32.57 0.73 -2.99
C ARG A 84 -32.78 2.21 -2.64
N ASP A 85 -32.22 3.11 -3.46
CA ASP A 85 -32.25 4.54 -3.19
C ASP A 85 -33.67 5.12 -3.26
N GLU A 86 -34.54 4.54 -4.09
CA GLU A 86 -35.95 4.94 -4.14
C GLU A 86 -36.72 4.51 -2.89
N ILE A 87 -36.43 3.32 -2.34
CA ILE A 87 -37.06 2.83 -1.11
C ILE A 87 -36.67 3.72 0.06
N ILE A 88 -35.36 3.97 0.21
CA ILE A 88 -34.81 4.82 1.28
C ILE A 88 -35.40 6.23 1.18
N GLU A 89 -35.37 6.86 0.00
CA GLU A 89 -35.88 8.22 -0.15
C GLU A 89 -37.39 8.31 0.10
N SER A 90 -38.16 7.27 -0.20
CA SER A 90 -39.60 7.24 0.09
C SER A 90 -39.88 7.23 1.60
N TYR A 91 -39.15 6.41 2.38
CA TYR A 91 -39.27 6.42 3.85
C TYR A 91 -38.76 7.72 4.47
N LEU A 92 -37.64 8.26 3.98
CA LEU A 92 -37.13 9.55 4.43
C LEU A 92 -38.09 10.69 4.10
N THR A 93 -38.76 10.66 2.95
CA THR A 93 -39.79 11.65 2.58
C THR A 93 -40.97 11.60 3.54
N ALA A 94 -41.49 10.40 3.85
CA ALA A 94 -42.56 10.25 4.84
C ALA A 94 -42.14 10.72 6.24
N HIS A 95 -40.90 10.42 6.67
CA HIS A 95 -40.36 10.87 7.95
C HIS A 95 -40.18 12.40 8.00
N ARG A 96 -39.64 13.03 6.94
CA ARG A 96 -39.51 14.49 6.85
C ARG A 96 -40.86 15.19 6.89
N PHE A 97 -41.89 14.59 6.28
CA PHE A 97 -43.25 15.11 6.30
C PHE A 97 -43.86 15.09 7.72
N ARG A 98 -43.70 13.99 8.47
CA ARG A 98 -44.12 13.91 9.88
C ARG A 98 -43.05 13.21 10.75
N PRO A 99 -42.11 13.97 11.35
CA PRO A 99 -41.00 13.40 12.14
C PRO A 99 -41.44 12.65 13.41
N HIS A 100 -42.63 12.97 13.91
CA HIS A 100 -43.24 12.36 15.11
C HIS A 100 -43.95 11.02 14.82
N ARG A 101 -43.99 10.59 13.56
CA ARG A 101 -44.55 9.31 13.14
C ARG A 101 -43.42 8.30 12.96
N PHE A 102 -43.51 7.18 13.67
CA PHE A 102 -42.41 6.23 13.78
C PHE A 102 -42.42 5.12 12.73
N GLU A 103 -43.53 4.96 12.00
CA GLU A 103 -43.67 3.94 10.97
C GLU A 103 -42.54 4.01 9.91
N PRO A 104 -42.17 5.19 9.36
CA PRO A 104 -41.13 5.25 8.34
C PRO A 104 -39.75 4.84 8.87
N VAL A 105 -39.36 5.29 10.07
CA VAL A 105 -38.04 4.96 10.64
C VAL A 105 -37.96 3.49 11.08
N TYR A 106 -39.06 2.93 11.58
CA TYR A 106 -39.14 1.50 11.90
C TYR A 106 -38.97 0.64 10.64
N TYR A 107 -39.73 0.89 9.58
CA TYR A 107 -39.63 0.10 8.36
C TYR A 107 -38.29 0.33 7.63
N LEU A 108 -37.70 1.52 7.75
CA LEU A 108 -36.34 1.78 7.28
C LEU A 108 -35.29 0.96 8.05
N ALA A 109 -35.42 0.84 9.38
CA ALA A 109 -34.54 -0.03 10.17
C ALA A 109 -34.73 -1.51 9.83
N VAL A 110 -35.97 -1.96 9.63
CA VAL A 110 -36.26 -3.33 9.15
C VAL A 110 -35.61 -3.58 7.79
N PHE A 111 -35.70 -2.62 6.87
CA PHE A 111 -35.07 -2.69 5.56
C PHE A 111 -33.54 -2.83 5.69
N TYR A 112 -32.89 -1.97 6.47
CA TYR A 112 -31.46 -2.07 6.72
C TYR A 112 -31.05 -3.36 7.43
N ASN A 113 -31.82 -3.84 8.40
CA ASN A 113 -31.58 -5.12 9.07
C ASN A 113 -31.69 -6.31 8.09
N LYS A 114 -32.66 -6.30 7.16
CA LYS A 114 -32.76 -7.31 6.09
C LYS A 114 -31.54 -7.28 5.15
N GLU A 115 -31.03 -6.09 4.84
CA GLU A 115 -29.79 -5.89 4.06
C GLU A 115 -28.51 -6.18 4.85
N ARG A 116 -28.60 -6.55 6.13
CA ARG A 116 -27.47 -6.69 7.08
C ARG A 116 -26.66 -5.41 7.29
N ASN A 117 -27.24 -4.25 7.00
CA ASN A 117 -26.64 -2.95 7.30
C ASN A 117 -27.05 -2.48 8.71
N PHE A 118 -26.55 -3.20 9.72
CA PHE A 118 -26.94 -2.99 11.11
C PHE A 118 -26.57 -1.60 11.63
N SER A 119 -25.50 -1.00 11.11
CA SER A 119 -25.09 0.36 11.46
C SER A 119 -26.16 1.37 11.07
N LEU A 120 -26.61 1.36 9.81
CA LEU A 120 -27.69 2.26 9.38
C LEU A 120 -29.02 1.94 10.07
N ALA A 121 -29.30 0.66 10.35
CA ALA A 121 -30.48 0.27 11.11
C ALA A 121 -30.49 0.83 12.53
N TYR A 122 -29.33 0.82 13.21
CA TYR A 122 -29.18 1.42 14.54
C TYR A 122 -29.29 2.94 14.47
N GLU A 123 -28.59 3.56 13.53
CA GLU A 123 -28.55 5.02 13.35
C GLU A 123 -29.92 5.62 12.99
N SER A 124 -30.76 4.91 12.22
CA SER A 124 -32.08 5.40 11.81
C SER A 124 -33.10 5.46 12.96
N ILE A 125 -32.89 4.67 14.01
CA ILE A 125 -33.81 4.60 15.15
C ILE A 125 -33.18 5.12 16.45
N LYS A 126 -31.85 5.21 16.57
CA LYS A 126 -31.22 5.68 17.82
C LYS A 126 -31.80 7.03 18.24
N GLY A 127 -32.22 7.13 19.50
CA GLY A 127 -32.81 8.35 20.03
C GLY A 127 -34.27 8.60 19.64
N TRP A 128 -35.01 7.63 19.07
CA TRP A 128 -36.46 7.77 18.85
C TRP A 128 -37.20 8.14 20.14
N GLU A 129 -36.69 7.72 21.31
CA GLU A 129 -37.27 8.03 22.62
C GLU A 129 -37.31 9.54 22.92
N SER A 130 -36.44 10.32 22.26
CA SER A 130 -36.36 11.78 22.40
C SER A 130 -37.31 12.55 21.48
N LEU A 131 -37.95 11.88 20.52
CA LEU A 131 -38.85 12.53 19.57
C LEU A 131 -40.22 12.82 20.22
N PRO A 132 -40.84 13.98 19.92
CA PRO A 132 -42.16 14.29 20.46
C PRO A 132 -43.22 13.27 20.03
N LYS A 133 -44.08 12.86 20.97
CA LYS A 133 -45.14 11.89 20.69
C LYS A 133 -46.26 12.50 19.83
N PRO A 134 -46.89 11.72 18.92
CA PRO A 134 -48.03 12.18 18.14
C PRO A 134 -49.22 12.57 19.04
N LYS A 135 -50.01 13.56 18.60
CA LYS A 135 -51.19 14.05 19.34
C LYS A 135 -52.30 13.00 19.33
N THR A 136 -53.06 12.89 20.42
CA THR A 136 -54.13 11.88 20.63
C THR A 136 -55.23 11.82 19.55
N GLN A 137 -55.37 12.84 18.70
CA GLN A 137 -56.33 12.85 17.59
C GLN A 137 -55.89 12.08 16.34
N GLU A 138 -54.62 11.64 16.23
CA GLU A 138 -54.08 10.92 15.06
C GLU A 138 -54.30 9.38 15.14
N SER A 139 -55.10 8.91 16.11
CA SER A 139 -55.20 7.50 16.52
C SER A 139 -55.74 6.50 15.49
N SER A 140 -56.46 6.95 14.45
CA SER A 140 -57.14 6.03 13.51
C SER A 140 -56.20 5.33 12.52
N PHE A 141 -54.95 5.79 12.39
CA PHE A 141 -53.96 5.26 11.43
C PHE A 141 -52.61 4.95 12.08
N MET A 142 -52.57 4.71 13.39
CA MET A 142 -51.31 4.53 14.12
C MET A 142 -51.08 3.06 14.47
N ASP A 143 -49.94 2.52 14.04
CA ASP A 143 -49.46 1.20 14.45
C ASP A 143 -48.81 1.29 15.84
N THR A 144 -49.61 1.33 16.91
CA THR A 144 -49.12 1.59 18.29
C THR A 144 -48.04 0.59 18.74
N TRP A 145 -48.10 -0.63 18.23
CA TRP A 145 -47.14 -1.69 18.51
C TRP A 145 -45.69 -1.34 18.12
N ILE A 146 -45.51 -0.46 17.12
CA ILE A 146 -44.18 -0.03 16.67
C ILE A 146 -43.48 0.77 17.77
N GLU A 147 -44.20 1.69 18.43
CA GLU A 147 -43.69 2.45 19.57
C GLU A 147 -43.57 1.56 20.81
N GLU A 148 -44.57 0.70 21.06
CA GLU A 148 -44.62 -0.13 22.27
C GLU A 148 -43.48 -1.14 22.35
N TYR A 149 -43.09 -1.76 21.22
CA TYR A 149 -42.01 -2.75 21.21
C TYR A 149 -41.26 -2.89 19.88
N GLY A 150 -41.81 -2.44 18.75
CA GLY A 150 -41.21 -2.66 17.42
C GLY A 150 -39.83 -1.99 17.25
N LEU A 151 -39.73 -0.69 17.56
CA LEU A 151 -38.46 0.05 17.48
C LEU A 151 -37.40 -0.53 18.40
N LEU A 152 -37.78 -0.84 19.65
CA LEU A 152 -36.89 -1.42 20.65
C LEU A 152 -36.42 -2.82 20.22
N PHE A 153 -37.29 -3.61 19.59
CA PHE A 153 -36.92 -4.89 19.02
C PHE A 153 -35.89 -4.77 17.89
N GLU A 154 -36.12 -3.86 16.92
CA GLU A 154 -35.17 -3.65 15.82
C GLU A 154 -33.84 -3.06 16.31
N ARG A 155 -33.83 -2.20 17.33
CA ARG A 155 -32.59 -1.74 17.98
C ARG A 155 -31.88 -2.87 18.72
N SER A 156 -32.61 -3.76 19.39
CA SER A 156 -31.99 -4.91 20.05
C SER A 156 -31.28 -5.81 19.04
N LEU A 157 -31.84 -5.97 17.83
CA LEU A 157 -31.26 -6.74 16.74
C LEU A 157 -30.03 -6.05 16.14
N ALA A 158 -30.12 -4.75 15.86
CA ALA A 158 -29.00 -3.98 15.33
C ALA A 158 -27.84 -3.93 16.36
N SER A 159 -28.15 -3.65 17.63
CA SER A 159 -27.18 -3.64 18.75
C SER A 159 -26.50 -4.98 18.94
N TYR A 160 -27.24 -6.08 18.77
CA TYR A 160 -26.70 -7.44 18.78
C TYR A 160 -25.61 -7.62 17.72
N TYR A 161 -25.89 -7.26 16.46
CA TYR A 161 -24.95 -7.43 15.36
C TYR A 161 -23.81 -6.39 15.33
N LEU A 162 -24.00 -5.24 15.97
CA LEU A 162 -22.97 -4.20 16.12
C LEU A 162 -22.02 -4.43 17.31
N GLY A 163 -22.26 -5.43 18.16
CA GLY A 163 -21.45 -5.67 19.35
C GLY A 163 -21.82 -4.79 20.56
N TYR A 164 -22.90 -4.01 20.48
CA TYR A 164 -23.42 -3.20 21.58
C TYR A 164 -24.20 -4.08 22.57
N HIS A 165 -23.55 -5.09 23.15
CA HIS A 165 -24.20 -6.13 23.94
C HIS A 165 -24.90 -5.60 25.19
N ARG A 166 -24.34 -4.57 25.83
CA ARG A 166 -25.00 -3.90 26.95
C ARG A 166 -26.35 -3.31 26.53
N GLN A 167 -26.37 -2.56 25.42
CA GLN A 167 -27.61 -2.01 24.87
C GLN A 167 -28.57 -3.13 24.44
N CYS A 168 -28.06 -4.18 23.80
CA CYS A 168 -28.87 -5.34 23.42
C CYS A 168 -29.50 -6.01 24.64
N ALA A 169 -28.74 -6.20 25.72
CA ALA A 169 -29.22 -6.79 26.97
C ALA A 169 -30.27 -5.88 27.63
N GLU A 170 -30.00 -4.58 27.75
CA GLU A 170 -30.94 -3.58 28.30
C GLU A 170 -32.25 -3.52 27.50
N ASP A 171 -32.15 -3.52 26.16
CA ASP A 171 -33.31 -3.57 25.26
C ASP A 171 -34.07 -4.90 25.41
N CYS A 172 -33.36 -6.02 25.52
CA CYS A 172 -33.98 -7.34 25.73
C CYS A 172 -34.71 -7.43 27.07
N GLU A 173 -34.12 -6.96 28.18
CA GLU A 173 -34.78 -6.93 29.48
C GLU A 173 -36.02 -6.02 29.45
N SER A 174 -35.91 -4.85 28.82
CA SER A 174 -37.02 -3.92 28.65
C SER A 174 -38.17 -4.54 27.86
N LEU A 175 -37.87 -5.24 26.76
CA LEU A 175 -38.86 -5.98 25.97
C LEU A 175 -39.50 -7.11 26.78
N LEU A 176 -38.70 -7.90 27.52
CA LEU A 176 -39.21 -9.03 28.31
C LEU A 176 -40.10 -8.58 29.48
N ALA A 177 -39.86 -7.39 30.01
CA ALA A 177 -40.67 -6.76 31.05
C ALA A 177 -42.08 -6.37 30.57
N LEU A 178 -42.31 -6.19 29.26
CA LEU A 178 -43.62 -5.86 28.69
C LEU A 178 -44.58 -7.07 28.75
N PRO A 179 -45.65 -7.06 29.58
CA PRO A 179 -46.56 -8.20 29.68
C PRO A 179 -47.25 -8.54 28.36
N GLN A 180 -47.52 -7.54 27.53
CA GLN A 180 -48.20 -7.64 26.24
C GLN A 180 -47.30 -8.05 25.07
N LEU A 181 -45.98 -8.27 25.28
CA LEU A 181 -45.07 -8.62 24.19
C LEU A 181 -45.53 -9.93 23.50
N PRO A 182 -45.82 -9.91 22.18
CA PRO A 182 -46.32 -11.10 21.50
C PRO A 182 -45.34 -12.28 21.55
N CYS A 183 -45.87 -13.51 21.57
CA CYS A 183 -45.07 -14.71 21.83
C CYS A 183 -43.94 -14.95 20.81
N ASN A 184 -44.14 -14.57 19.55
CA ASN A 184 -43.12 -14.66 18.49
C ASN A 184 -41.95 -13.69 18.76
N TYR A 185 -42.23 -12.46 19.20
CA TYR A 185 -41.20 -11.51 19.61
C TYR A 185 -40.50 -11.98 20.89
N ARG A 186 -41.26 -12.38 21.92
CA ARG A 186 -40.72 -12.86 23.19
C ARG A 186 -39.74 -14.03 23.01
N LYS A 187 -40.05 -15.01 22.15
CA LYS A 187 -39.13 -16.11 21.82
C LYS A 187 -37.81 -15.62 21.20
N ARG A 188 -37.89 -14.68 20.25
CA ARG A 188 -36.70 -14.09 19.60
C ARG A 188 -35.87 -13.28 20.59
N VAL A 189 -36.51 -12.47 21.43
CA VAL A 189 -35.83 -11.68 22.48
C VAL A 189 -35.13 -12.59 23.49
N LEU A 190 -35.78 -13.68 23.94
CA LEU A 190 -35.14 -14.67 24.82
C LEU A 190 -33.92 -15.31 24.17
N SER A 191 -33.99 -15.62 22.87
CA SER A 191 -32.84 -16.15 22.11
C SER A 191 -31.70 -15.15 22.04
N ASN A 192 -31.99 -13.88 21.73
CA ASN A 192 -30.99 -12.82 21.67
C ASN A 192 -30.32 -12.62 23.03
N ARG A 193 -31.10 -12.56 24.11
CA ARG A 193 -30.62 -12.47 25.49
C ARG A 193 -29.74 -13.65 25.87
N GLN A 194 -30.21 -14.88 25.66
CA GLN A 194 -29.46 -16.08 26.02
C GLN A 194 -28.12 -16.16 25.27
N PHE A 195 -28.11 -15.72 24.01
CA PHE A 195 -26.88 -15.65 23.22
C PHE A 195 -25.89 -14.65 23.83
N VAL A 196 -26.32 -13.42 24.11
CA VAL A 196 -25.49 -12.40 24.78
C VAL A 196 -24.96 -12.90 26.13
N SER A 197 -25.82 -13.46 26.98
CA SER A 197 -25.43 -13.98 28.30
C SER A 197 -24.52 -15.21 28.24
N SER A 198 -24.52 -15.99 27.15
CA SER A 198 -23.65 -17.16 27.01
C SER A 198 -22.19 -16.82 26.67
N GLN A 199 -21.95 -15.60 26.20
CA GLN A 199 -20.64 -15.10 25.76
C GLN A 199 -20.01 -14.13 26.77
N GLU A 200 -20.79 -13.67 27.75
CA GLU A 200 -20.35 -12.81 28.85
C GLU A 200 -19.55 -13.63 29.88
N GLY A 201 -18.47 -13.05 30.41
CA GLY A 201 -17.63 -13.73 31.43
C GLY A 201 -16.68 -14.80 30.89
N LYS A 202 -16.46 -14.89 29.57
CA LYS A 202 -15.53 -15.84 28.96
C LYS A 202 -14.09 -15.40 29.13
N THR A 203 -13.26 -16.30 29.63
CA THR A 203 -11.83 -16.02 29.85
C THR A 203 -11.04 -16.28 28.58
N VAL A 204 -10.12 -15.37 28.24
CA VAL A 204 -9.30 -15.46 27.03
C VAL A 204 -7.83 -15.33 27.40
N MET A 205 -7.00 -16.26 26.93
CA MET A 205 -5.55 -16.06 26.93
C MET A 205 -5.10 -15.50 25.58
N ILE A 206 -4.47 -14.32 25.58
CA ILE A 206 -3.87 -13.71 24.38
C ILE A 206 -2.36 -13.95 24.42
N SER A 207 -1.78 -14.53 23.37
CA SER A 207 -0.32 -14.65 23.23
C SER A 207 0.26 -13.47 22.48
N VAL A 208 1.25 -12.80 23.06
CA VAL A 208 2.06 -11.77 22.41
C VAL A 208 3.46 -12.35 22.20
N ILE A 209 3.81 -12.61 20.94
CA ILE A 209 5.11 -13.19 20.57
C ILE A 209 5.88 -12.14 19.76
N ALA A 210 6.97 -11.61 20.32
CA ALA A 210 7.73 -10.54 19.71
C ALA A 210 9.21 -10.90 19.54
N GLN A 211 9.76 -10.65 18.36
CA GLN A 211 11.19 -10.70 18.11
C GLN A 211 11.55 -9.56 17.15
N ASN A 212 12.40 -8.63 17.58
CA ASN A 212 12.80 -7.47 16.77
C ASN A 212 11.60 -6.64 16.25
N LYS A 213 10.61 -6.41 17.12
CA LYS A 213 9.36 -5.70 16.81
C LYS A 213 9.21 -4.38 17.57
N GLY A 214 10.30 -3.82 18.09
CA GLY A 214 10.27 -2.60 18.90
C GLY A 214 9.62 -1.41 18.21
N HIS A 215 9.70 -1.34 16.87
CA HIS A 215 9.09 -0.27 16.06
C HIS A 215 7.56 -0.39 15.91
N VAL A 216 6.99 -1.60 15.93
CA VAL A 216 5.54 -1.81 15.80
C VAL A 216 4.84 -1.96 17.15
N LEU A 217 5.57 -2.37 18.20
CA LEU A 217 5.02 -2.64 19.51
C LEU A 217 4.19 -1.50 20.11
N PRO A 218 4.59 -0.21 20.04
CA PRO A 218 3.77 0.88 20.60
C PRO A 218 2.37 0.93 20.00
N THR A 219 2.26 0.74 18.68
CA THR A 219 0.97 0.64 17.99
C THR A 219 0.22 -0.63 18.41
N PHE A 220 0.89 -1.78 18.34
CA PHE A 220 0.28 -3.08 18.63
C PHE A 220 -0.28 -3.12 20.06
N LEU A 221 0.49 -2.68 21.05
CA LEU A 221 0.09 -2.67 22.46
C LEU A 221 -1.11 -1.74 22.68
N LYS A 222 -1.20 -0.63 21.94
CA LYS A 222 -2.40 0.23 21.94
C LYS A 222 -3.63 -0.50 21.40
N CYS A 223 -3.49 -1.39 20.42
CA CYS A 223 -4.61 -2.26 20.00
C CYS A 223 -5.04 -3.20 21.13
N ILE A 224 -4.10 -3.78 21.87
CA ILE A 224 -4.37 -4.67 23.02
C ILE A 224 -5.03 -3.90 24.18
N ASP A 225 -4.57 -2.70 24.49
CA ASP A 225 -5.13 -1.85 25.55
C ASP A 225 -6.55 -1.38 25.24
N ASN A 226 -6.86 -1.16 23.96
CA ASN A 226 -8.16 -0.66 23.51
C ASN A 226 -9.15 -1.77 23.16
N LEU A 227 -8.85 -3.04 23.43
CA LEU A 227 -9.84 -4.11 23.22
C LEU A 227 -11.10 -3.81 24.04
N ASP A 228 -12.26 -3.82 23.37
CA ASP A 228 -13.59 -3.79 24.00
C ASP A 228 -13.90 -5.18 24.56
N TYR A 229 -13.13 -5.57 25.57
CA TYR A 229 -13.26 -6.82 26.30
C TYR A 229 -12.82 -6.58 27.74
N ASP A 230 -13.48 -7.21 28.70
CA ASP A 230 -13.17 -7.02 30.11
C ASP A 230 -11.73 -7.52 30.40
N LYS A 231 -10.85 -6.63 30.85
CA LYS A 231 -9.45 -6.95 31.13
C LYS A 231 -9.33 -7.95 32.29
N ASP A 232 -10.30 -8.00 33.21
CA ASP A 232 -10.39 -9.01 34.28
C ASP A 232 -10.65 -10.44 33.76
N LEU A 233 -10.98 -10.58 32.47
CA LEU A 233 -11.15 -11.87 31.79
C LEU A 233 -10.00 -12.20 30.84
N ILE A 234 -9.01 -11.30 30.70
CA ILE A 234 -7.89 -11.46 29.77
C ILE A 234 -6.64 -11.87 30.55
N THR A 235 -6.07 -13.01 30.15
CA THR A 235 -4.70 -13.39 30.50
C THR A 235 -3.77 -13.07 29.34
N LEU A 236 -2.69 -12.34 29.59
CA LEU A 236 -1.65 -12.08 28.59
C LEU A 236 -0.47 -13.02 28.79
N TYR A 237 -0.03 -13.67 27.72
CA TYR A 237 1.20 -14.45 27.68
C TYR A 237 2.19 -13.76 26.74
N VAL A 238 3.08 -12.95 27.30
CA VAL A 238 4.05 -12.14 26.57
C VAL A 238 5.38 -12.87 26.51
N THR A 239 5.89 -13.07 25.30
CA THR A 239 7.17 -13.74 25.05
C THR A 239 8.04 -12.96 24.10
N THR A 240 9.34 -12.94 24.38
CA THR A 240 10.31 -12.36 23.46
C THR A 240 11.64 -13.11 23.47
N ARG A 241 12.39 -12.99 22.37
CA ARG A 241 13.66 -13.70 22.17
C ARG A 241 14.61 -12.97 21.25
N ASP A 242 15.91 -13.19 21.44
CA ASP A 242 17.00 -12.82 20.52
C ASP A 242 16.82 -11.43 19.87
N ASN A 243 16.48 -10.42 20.68
CA ASN A 243 16.23 -9.07 20.19
C ASN A 243 17.54 -8.29 20.00
N MET A 244 17.59 -7.55 18.90
CA MET A 244 18.64 -6.62 18.53
C MET A 244 18.16 -5.16 18.66
N ASP A 245 16.91 -4.94 19.03
CA ASP A 245 16.26 -3.65 19.26
C ASP A 245 15.61 -3.58 20.66
N MET A 246 14.86 -2.51 20.91
CA MET A 246 14.20 -2.23 22.21
C MET A 246 12.94 -3.09 22.49
N THR A 247 12.72 -4.20 21.77
CA THR A 247 11.51 -5.02 21.90
C THR A 247 11.28 -5.47 23.34
N GLN A 248 12.33 -5.98 23.99
CA GLN A 248 12.23 -6.50 25.35
C GLN A 248 11.91 -5.39 26.35
N GLU A 249 12.63 -4.27 26.30
CA GLU A 249 12.44 -3.15 27.22
C GLU A 249 11.07 -2.49 27.07
N ILE A 250 10.56 -2.39 25.83
CA ILE A 250 9.21 -1.87 25.57
C ILE A 250 8.16 -2.79 26.22
N LEU A 251 8.29 -4.11 26.03
CA LEU A 251 7.37 -5.06 26.63
C LEU A 251 7.47 -5.09 28.16
N GLU A 252 8.69 -5.13 28.72
CA GLU A 252 8.91 -5.11 30.17
C GLU A 252 8.30 -3.85 30.79
N LYS A 253 8.52 -2.68 30.17
CA LYS A 253 7.91 -1.43 30.62
C LYS A 253 6.39 -1.50 30.56
N TRP A 254 5.83 -1.90 29.41
CA TRP A 254 4.38 -1.95 29.25
C TRP A 254 3.73 -2.94 30.22
N VAL A 255 4.33 -4.12 30.42
CA VAL A 255 3.88 -5.10 31.42
C VAL A 255 3.92 -4.51 32.83
N ASN A 256 5.00 -3.83 33.22
CA ASN A 256 5.08 -3.17 34.53
C ASN A 256 4.00 -2.11 34.73
N ASP A 257 3.65 -1.37 33.68
CA ASP A 257 2.68 -0.28 33.74
C ASP A 257 1.22 -0.79 33.73
N HIS A 258 0.91 -1.88 33.01
CA HIS A 258 -0.47 -2.32 32.74
C HIS A 258 -0.86 -3.66 33.36
N ALA A 259 0.07 -4.47 33.90
CA ALA A 259 -0.24 -5.83 34.36
C ALA A 259 -1.34 -5.89 35.42
N ALA A 260 -1.49 -4.86 36.25
CA ALA A 260 -2.53 -4.78 37.27
C ALA A 260 -3.95 -4.57 36.73
N GLU A 261 -4.09 -4.18 35.45
CA GLU A 261 -5.38 -4.00 34.78
C GLU A 261 -5.95 -5.31 34.23
N TYR A 262 -5.11 -6.31 34.01
CA TYR A 262 -5.47 -7.60 33.43
C TYR A 262 -5.62 -8.68 34.49
N HIS A 263 -6.39 -9.73 34.20
CA HIS A 263 -6.53 -10.89 35.08
C HIS A 263 -5.18 -11.46 35.52
N LEU A 264 -4.30 -11.64 34.53
CA LEU A 264 -2.96 -12.18 34.72
C LEU A 264 -2.08 -11.78 33.54
N VAL A 265 -0.85 -11.35 33.81
CA VAL A 265 0.19 -11.16 32.78
C VAL A 265 1.38 -12.05 33.11
N LEU A 266 1.73 -12.90 32.15
CA LEU A 266 2.92 -13.75 32.17
C LEU A 266 3.93 -13.19 31.19
N PHE A 267 5.16 -12.98 31.64
CA PHE A 267 6.25 -12.48 30.81
C PHE A 267 7.42 -13.48 30.84
N GLU A 268 7.89 -13.90 29.67
CA GLU A 268 9.01 -14.81 29.53
C GLU A 268 10.00 -14.36 28.43
N THR A 269 11.28 -14.51 28.71
CA THR A 269 12.38 -14.36 27.74
C THR A 269 13.03 -15.72 27.50
N GLY A 270 13.34 -16.05 26.24
CA GLY A 270 13.95 -17.34 25.89
C GLY A 270 14.98 -17.23 24.77
N GLU A 271 15.94 -18.16 24.72
CA GLU A 271 17.12 -18.09 23.82
C GLU A 271 17.10 -19.11 22.64
N VAL A 272 16.18 -20.10 22.60
CA VAL A 272 16.27 -21.21 21.61
C VAL A 272 14.91 -21.79 21.14
N TRP A 273 13.86 -20.98 21.00
CA TRP A 273 12.53 -21.48 20.55
C TRP A 273 12.19 -20.99 19.15
N ASN A 274 11.79 -21.91 18.26
CA ASN A 274 11.13 -21.52 17.01
C ASN A 274 9.66 -21.14 17.30
N VAL A 275 9.03 -20.38 16.40
CA VAL A 275 7.67 -19.83 16.61
C VAL A 275 6.65 -20.94 16.92
N GLY A 276 6.74 -22.08 16.23
CA GLY A 276 5.89 -23.25 16.50
C GLY A 276 5.99 -23.76 17.94
N MET A 277 7.19 -23.85 18.51
CA MET A 277 7.39 -24.25 19.91
C MET A 277 6.76 -23.25 20.89
N ILE A 278 6.85 -21.96 20.59
CA ILE A 278 6.24 -20.90 21.42
C ILE A 278 4.72 -21.00 21.37
N ARG A 279 4.13 -21.06 20.16
CA ARG A 279 2.67 -21.20 19.99
C ARG A 279 2.13 -22.49 20.61
N ASP A 280 2.86 -23.60 20.53
CA ASP A 280 2.51 -24.87 21.20
C ASP A 280 2.50 -24.74 22.73
N LYS A 281 3.51 -24.04 23.28
CA LYS A 281 3.58 -23.74 24.71
C LYS A 281 2.44 -22.82 25.15
N CYS A 282 2.14 -21.77 24.39
CA CYS A 282 1.03 -20.86 24.66
C CYS A 282 -0.31 -21.61 24.66
N LEU A 283 -0.57 -22.44 23.65
CA LEU A 283 -1.81 -23.23 23.58
C LEU A 283 -1.97 -24.16 24.80
N LYS A 284 -0.89 -24.86 25.19
CA LYS A 284 -0.89 -25.71 26.40
C LYS A 284 -1.12 -24.89 27.66
N LYS A 285 -0.45 -23.75 27.79
CA LYS A 285 -0.61 -22.88 28.95
C LYS A 285 -2.04 -22.36 29.09
N ALA A 286 -2.67 -21.94 28.00
CA ALA A 286 -4.05 -21.47 28.02
C ALA A 286 -5.00 -22.55 28.56
N ARG A 287 -4.78 -23.81 28.18
CA ARG A 287 -5.52 -24.97 28.69
C ARG A 287 -5.24 -25.23 30.17
N ASP A 288 -3.97 -25.20 30.58
CA ASP A 288 -3.56 -25.45 31.97
C ASP A 288 -4.11 -24.39 32.94
N LEU A 289 -4.27 -23.14 32.47
CA LEU A 289 -4.90 -22.06 33.23
C LEU A 289 -6.43 -22.14 33.25
N GLY A 290 -7.03 -23.05 32.47
CA GLY A 290 -8.48 -23.22 32.40
C GLY A 290 -9.19 -22.08 31.67
N CYS A 291 -8.52 -21.38 30.75
CA CYS A 291 -9.16 -20.37 29.93
C CYS A 291 -10.24 -20.98 29.02
N ASP A 292 -11.27 -20.22 28.67
CA ASP A 292 -12.27 -20.63 27.67
C ASP A 292 -11.71 -20.57 26.25
N TYR A 293 -10.93 -19.51 25.94
CA TYR A 293 -10.37 -19.27 24.62
C TYR A 293 -8.87 -19.01 24.63
N TYR A 294 -8.23 -19.35 23.51
CA TYR A 294 -6.86 -18.95 23.19
C TYR A 294 -6.86 -18.08 21.94
N PHE A 295 -6.36 -16.84 22.06
CA PHE A 295 -6.25 -15.88 20.98
C PHE A 295 -4.79 -15.72 20.59
N SER A 296 -4.44 -16.26 19.43
CA SER A 296 -3.11 -16.10 18.82
C SER A 296 -3.12 -14.83 17.97
N ILE A 297 -2.11 -13.99 18.12
CA ILE A 297 -1.94 -12.74 17.37
C ILE A 297 -0.45 -12.41 17.23
N ASP A 298 -0.02 -11.89 16.08
CA ASP A 298 1.35 -11.44 15.86
C ASP A 298 1.49 -9.92 16.06
N CYS A 299 2.69 -9.45 16.44
CA CYS A 299 2.90 -8.04 16.78
C CYS A 299 2.82 -7.06 15.59
N ASN A 300 2.65 -7.57 14.37
CA ASN A 300 2.38 -6.79 13.17
C ASN A 300 0.88 -6.73 12.82
N ASP A 301 0.01 -7.35 13.62
CA ASP A 301 -1.45 -7.33 13.45
C ASP A 301 -2.07 -6.15 14.22
N PHE A 302 -2.65 -5.19 13.51
CA PHE A 302 -3.30 -4.01 14.07
C PHE A 302 -4.82 -4.16 13.96
N ILE A 303 -5.44 -4.52 15.07
CA ILE A 303 -6.87 -4.88 15.13
C ILE A 303 -7.75 -3.78 15.71
N ALA A 304 -9.02 -3.78 15.28
CA ALA A 304 -10.05 -2.90 15.82
C ALA A 304 -10.46 -3.31 17.25
N PRO A 305 -10.85 -2.37 18.13
CA PRO A 305 -11.28 -2.64 19.52
C PRO A 305 -12.27 -3.80 19.71
N SER A 306 -13.25 -3.95 18.81
CA SER A 306 -14.31 -4.95 18.93
C SER A 306 -13.89 -6.36 18.52
N THR A 307 -12.72 -6.54 17.89
CA THR A 307 -12.33 -7.78 17.19
C THR A 307 -12.44 -9.02 18.07
N LEU A 308 -11.81 -9.03 19.26
CA LEU A 308 -11.84 -10.20 20.15
C LEU A 308 -13.26 -10.57 20.55
N LYS A 309 -14.06 -9.57 20.93
CA LYS A 309 -15.45 -9.73 21.33
C LYS A 309 -16.30 -10.32 20.20
N ASP A 310 -16.14 -9.83 18.98
CA ASP A 310 -16.86 -10.36 17.82
C ASP A 310 -16.51 -11.82 17.55
N LEU A 311 -15.23 -12.20 17.66
CA LEU A 311 -14.79 -13.58 17.40
C LEU A 311 -15.31 -14.55 18.45
N VAL A 312 -15.23 -14.19 19.74
CA VAL A 312 -15.83 -14.96 20.84
C VAL A 312 -17.32 -15.16 20.55
N PHE A 313 -18.00 -14.07 20.18
CA PHE A 313 -19.43 -14.07 19.87
C PHE A 313 -19.81 -14.98 18.69
N LYS A 314 -18.91 -15.26 17.73
CA LYS A 314 -19.20 -16.23 16.67
C LYS A 314 -19.35 -17.66 17.17
N ASN A 315 -18.85 -17.97 18.38
CA ASN A 315 -18.94 -19.29 19.03
C ASN A 315 -18.51 -20.42 18.07
N LYS A 316 -17.37 -20.23 17.41
CA LYS A 316 -16.75 -21.18 16.50
C LYS A 316 -15.59 -21.88 17.18
N ALA A 317 -15.34 -23.13 16.79
CA ALA A 317 -14.22 -23.90 17.33
C ALA A 317 -12.86 -23.24 17.02
N LEU A 318 -12.72 -22.72 15.81
CA LEU A 318 -11.56 -21.96 15.37
C LEU A 318 -11.99 -20.89 14.35
N ILE A 319 -11.67 -19.64 14.62
CA ILE A 319 -12.05 -18.51 13.75
C ILE A 319 -10.99 -17.41 13.71
N ALA A 320 -10.74 -16.84 12.54
CA ALA A 320 -9.89 -15.67 12.34
C ALA A 320 -10.72 -14.45 11.85
N PRO A 321 -10.32 -13.23 12.20
CA PRO A 321 -10.76 -12.03 11.50
C PRO A 321 -9.96 -11.87 10.19
N LEU A 322 -10.60 -11.46 9.09
CA LEU A 322 -9.88 -11.10 7.87
C LEU A 322 -9.08 -9.81 8.08
N LEU A 323 -7.76 -9.89 7.97
CA LEU A 323 -6.87 -8.72 7.98
C LEU A 323 -6.37 -8.40 6.56
N GLN A 324 -6.40 -7.13 6.18
CA GLN A 324 -5.84 -6.67 4.91
C GLN A 324 -4.36 -6.29 5.09
N PRO A 325 -3.48 -6.54 4.12
CA PRO A 325 -2.07 -6.16 4.21
C PRO A 325 -1.89 -4.64 4.09
N ILE A 326 -0.92 -4.08 4.80
CA ILE A 326 -0.36 -2.76 4.51
C ILE A 326 1.11 -2.88 4.06
N PRO A 327 1.51 -2.15 2.99
CA PRO A 327 0.67 -1.29 2.15
C PRO A 327 -0.27 -2.08 1.20
N HIS A 328 -1.50 -1.57 0.99
CA HIS A 328 -2.61 -2.30 0.32
C HIS A 328 -2.38 -2.66 -1.16
N PHE A 329 -1.39 -2.05 -1.82
CA PHE A 329 -1.17 -2.19 -3.28
C PHE A 329 -0.07 -3.19 -3.64
N GLU A 330 0.65 -3.74 -2.66
CA GLU A 330 1.81 -4.60 -2.92
C GLU A 330 1.49 -6.09 -2.91
N THR A 331 0.35 -6.50 -2.36
CA THR A 331 0.00 -7.91 -2.25
C THR A 331 -1.48 -8.16 -2.00
N THR A 332 -1.99 -9.29 -2.49
CA THR A 332 -3.32 -9.84 -2.16
C THR A 332 -3.22 -10.95 -1.11
N TYR A 333 -2.03 -11.18 -0.54
CA TYR A 333 -1.81 -12.10 0.57
C TYR A 333 -2.57 -11.66 1.83
N SER A 334 -3.13 -12.63 2.56
CA SER A 334 -3.91 -12.43 3.78
C SER A 334 -3.86 -13.70 4.62
N ASN A 335 -4.44 -13.64 5.82
CA ASN A 335 -4.31 -14.62 6.87
C ASN A 335 -5.20 -15.88 6.71
N PHE A 336 -5.53 -16.28 5.48
CA PHE A 336 -6.37 -17.44 5.18
C PHE A 336 -6.11 -18.03 3.78
N SER A 337 -6.53 -19.27 3.56
CA SER A 337 -6.71 -19.81 2.21
C SER A 337 -8.00 -20.62 2.10
N LEU A 338 -8.62 -20.64 0.91
CA LEU A 338 -9.84 -21.39 0.62
C LEU A 338 -9.56 -22.84 0.19
N GLU A 339 -8.32 -23.16 -0.17
CA GLU A 339 -7.93 -24.49 -0.60
C GLU A 339 -6.52 -24.82 -0.10
N VAL A 340 -6.27 -26.10 0.18
CA VAL A 340 -4.94 -26.61 0.50
C VAL A 340 -4.63 -27.84 -0.35
N ASP A 341 -3.36 -28.13 -0.57
CA ASP A 341 -2.92 -29.36 -1.19
C ASP A 341 -2.99 -30.57 -0.22
N ASP A 342 -2.63 -31.76 -0.72
CA ASP A 342 -2.63 -33.00 0.07
C ASP A 342 -1.66 -32.97 1.27
N LYS A 343 -0.69 -32.05 1.26
CA LYS A 343 0.28 -31.85 2.35
C LYS A 343 -0.16 -30.76 3.32
N GLY A 344 -1.20 -30.01 2.99
CA GLY A 344 -1.78 -28.96 3.81
C GLY A 344 -1.30 -27.55 3.51
N HIS A 345 -0.54 -27.35 2.43
CA HIS A 345 -0.05 -26.04 1.98
C HIS A 345 -1.16 -25.27 1.23
N PRO A 346 -1.28 -23.94 1.41
CA PRO A 346 -2.24 -23.12 0.69
C PRO A 346 -2.18 -23.28 -0.84
N LYS A 347 -3.34 -23.26 -1.50
CA LYS A 347 -3.49 -23.26 -2.96
C LYS A 347 -4.34 -22.08 -3.43
N ASP A 348 -4.13 -21.68 -4.68
CA ASP A 348 -4.96 -20.69 -5.35
C ASP A 348 -6.40 -21.19 -5.49
N HIS A 349 -7.36 -20.30 -5.24
CA HIS A 349 -8.79 -20.58 -5.38
C HIS A 349 -9.49 -19.40 -6.08
N PRO A 350 -10.38 -19.63 -7.06
CA PRO A 350 -10.99 -18.55 -7.86
C PRO A 350 -11.85 -17.57 -7.05
N ASP A 351 -12.44 -18.02 -5.92
CA ASP A 351 -13.19 -17.14 -5.02
C ASP A 351 -12.31 -16.44 -3.97
N TYR A 352 -10.99 -16.63 -3.95
CA TYR A 352 -10.12 -16.04 -2.93
C TYR A 352 -10.24 -14.51 -2.91
N LEU A 353 -10.09 -13.88 -4.08
CA LEU A 353 -10.20 -12.42 -4.21
C LEU A 353 -11.60 -11.92 -3.84
N LYS A 354 -12.66 -12.71 -4.07
CA LYS A 354 -14.02 -12.32 -3.68
C LYS A 354 -14.18 -12.28 -2.15
N VAL A 355 -13.55 -13.20 -1.43
CA VAL A 355 -13.54 -13.20 0.04
C VAL A 355 -12.64 -12.07 0.57
N PHE A 356 -11.45 -11.92 -0.02
CA PHE A 356 -10.47 -10.89 0.34
C PHE A 356 -10.99 -9.45 0.13
N ASN A 357 -11.62 -9.18 -1.02
CA ASN A 357 -12.22 -7.88 -1.37
C ASN A 357 -13.58 -7.65 -0.70
N ARG A 358 -14.07 -8.59 0.13
CA ARG A 358 -15.40 -8.55 0.74
C ARG A 358 -16.55 -8.46 -0.28
N GLU A 359 -16.40 -9.07 -1.46
CA GLU A 359 -17.51 -9.31 -2.40
C GLU A 359 -18.38 -10.49 -1.94
N LYS A 360 -17.77 -11.47 -1.25
CA LYS A 360 -18.44 -12.58 -0.57
C LYS A 360 -18.27 -12.41 0.93
N ILE A 361 -19.26 -11.77 1.57
CA ILE A 361 -19.24 -11.39 2.99
C ILE A 361 -19.86 -12.48 3.87
N GLY A 362 -19.21 -12.83 4.98
CA GLY A 362 -19.75 -13.72 6.01
C GLY A 362 -18.70 -14.31 6.95
N THR A 363 -19.14 -15.29 7.73
CA THR A 363 -18.28 -16.23 8.45
C THR A 363 -18.11 -17.47 7.57
N ILE A 364 -16.98 -17.57 6.87
CA ILE A 364 -16.76 -18.51 5.77
C ILE A 364 -15.86 -19.64 6.23
N GLN A 365 -16.26 -20.88 6.00
CA GLN A 365 -15.44 -22.05 6.33
C GLN A 365 -14.22 -22.12 5.42
N VAL A 366 -13.04 -22.34 6.01
CA VAL A 366 -11.75 -22.40 5.31
C VAL A 366 -10.93 -23.60 5.79
N PRO A 367 -10.05 -24.17 4.95
CA PRO A 367 -9.13 -25.23 5.37
C PRO A 367 -7.86 -24.72 6.06
N TYR A 368 -7.54 -23.42 5.97
CA TYR A 368 -6.27 -22.87 6.42
C TYR A 368 -6.43 -21.44 6.98
N LEU A 369 -5.80 -21.20 8.13
CA LEU A 369 -5.68 -19.92 8.82
C LEU A 369 -4.25 -19.75 9.32
N GLU A 370 -3.79 -18.49 9.40
CA GLU A 370 -2.47 -18.15 9.91
C GLU A 370 -2.47 -16.79 10.62
N GLN A 371 -1.34 -16.39 11.19
CA GLN A 371 -1.12 -15.12 11.90
C GLN A 371 -2.02 -14.96 13.14
N ILE A 372 -3.29 -14.59 12.94
CA ILE A 372 -4.29 -14.25 13.96
C ILE A 372 -5.53 -15.17 13.94
N TYR A 373 -5.91 -15.72 15.10
CA TYR A 373 -7.15 -16.51 15.25
C TYR A 373 -7.49 -16.78 16.73
N LEU A 374 -8.77 -17.07 16.96
CA LEU A 374 -9.35 -17.47 18.23
C LEU A 374 -9.70 -18.97 18.19
N VAL A 375 -9.17 -19.72 19.16
CA VAL A 375 -9.47 -21.14 19.40
C VAL A 375 -10.36 -21.26 20.63
N ASP A 376 -11.48 -21.95 20.51
CA ASP A 376 -12.27 -22.39 21.67
C ASP A 376 -11.59 -23.62 22.28
N LEU A 377 -11.09 -23.47 23.51
CA LEU A 377 -10.21 -24.46 24.13
C LEU A 377 -10.92 -25.77 24.47
N LYS A 378 -12.26 -25.80 24.48
CA LYS A 378 -13.03 -27.05 24.62
C LYS A 378 -12.84 -28.00 23.43
N PHE A 379 -12.38 -27.49 22.28
CA PHE A 379 -12.04 -28.29 21.10
C PHE A 379 -10.52 -28.43 20.89
N ALA A 380 -9.69 -27.81 21.73
CA ALA A 380 -8.24 -27.78 21.52
C ALA A 380 -7.49 -29.03 22.03
N GLU A 381 -8.21 -30.06 22.49
CA GLU A 381 -7.59 -31.30 22.94
C GLU A 381 -6.90 -32.03 21.78
N GLY A 382 -5.59 -32.27 21.92
CA GLY A 382 -4.77 -32.94 20.91
C GLY A 382 -4.21 -32.03 19.82
N LEU A 383 -4.58 -30.73 19.80
CA LEU A 383 -4.01 -29.77 18.86
C LEU A 383 -2.55 -29.43 19.20
N SER A 384 -1.73 -29.28 18.16
CA SER A 384 -0.31 -28.95 18.29
C SER A 384 0.20 -28.14 17.10
N TYR A 385 1.22 -27.32 17.36
CA TYR A 385 2.01 -26.61 16.34
C TYR A 385 3.28 -27.36 15.94
N LEU A 386 3.45 -28.59 16.44
CA LEU A 386 4.66 -29.37 16.27
C LEU A 386 4.35 -30.70 15.60
N ASP A 387 5.15 -31.03 14.60
CA ASP A 387 5.22 -32.37 14.02
C ASP A 387 6.65 -32.70 13.59
N ALA A 388 6.82 -33.83 12.89
CA ALA A 388 8.14 -34.29 12.44
C ALA A 388 8.63 -33.61 11.14
N THR A 389 7.86 -32.67 10.59
CA THR A 389 8.19 -32.00 9.33
C THR A 389 9.00 -30.73 9.57
N ARG A 390 9.43 -30.09 8.47
CA ARG A 390 10.06 -28.76 8.49
C ARG A 390 9.12 -27.69 7.92
N ASP A 391 7.82 -27.99 7.85
CA ASP A 391 6.82 -27.05 7.37
C ASP A 391 6.62 -25.91 8.39
N GLU A 392 6.12 -24.78 7.92
CA GLU A 392 5.78 -23.63 8.77
C GLU A 392 4.69 -24.00 9.78
N GLU A 393 4.69 -23.35 10.95
CA GLU A 393 3.83 -23.72 12.07
C GLU A 393 2.33 -23.57 11.76
N ALA A 394 1.95 -22.65 10.87
CA ALA A 394 0.58 -22.50 10.42
C ALA A 394 0.10 -23.70 9.60
N VAL A 395 0.96 -24.24 8.71
CA VAL A 395 0.68 -25.47 7.95
C VAL A 395 0.56 -26.67 8.91
N VAL A 396 1.47 -26.78 9.87
CA VAL A 396 1.45 -27.84 10.90
C VAL A 396 0.18 -27.77 11.74
N PHE A 397 -0.18 -26.58 12.22
CA PHE A 397 -1.38 -26.36 13.02
C PHE A 397 -2.65 -26.66 12.21
N GLY A 398 -2.74 -26.15 10.98
CA GLY A 398 -3.86 -26.44 10.07
C GLY A 398 -4.02 -27.95 9.81
N ARG A 399 -2.92 -28.69 9.62
CA ARG A 399 -2.97 -30.16 9.55
C ARG A 399 -3.48 -30.79 10.84
N SER A 400 -2.99 -30.34 11.99
CA SER A 400 -3.44 -30.83 13.30
C SER A 400 -4.95 -30.62 13.47
N VAL A 401 -5.46 -29.44 13.14
CA VAL A 401 -6.88 -29.08 13.21
C VAL A 401 -7.72 -29.98 12.30
N ARG A 402 -7.32 -30.14 11.02
CA ARG A 402 -8.03 -31.01 10.06
C ARG A 402 -8.02 -32.48 10.48
N LYS A 403 -6.91 -32.96 11.05
CA LYS A 403 -6.80 -34.33 11.59
C LYS A 403 -7.80 -34.61 12.72
N HIS A 404 -8.17 -33.58 13.49
CA HIS A 404 -9.16 -33.67 14.56
C HIS A 404 -10.60 -33.33 14.09
N ASN A 405 -10.82 -33.15 12.78
CA ASN A 405 -12.11 -32.79 12.18
C ASN A 405 -12.71 -31.50 12.75
N ILE A 406 -11.84 -30.53 13.08
CA ILE A 406 -12.27 -29.23 13.57
C ILE A 406 -12.42 -28.27 12.39
N GLU A 407 -13.58 -27.64 12.29
CA GLU A 407 -13.87 -26.65 11.26
C GLU A 407 -13.22 -25.31 11.59
N GLN A 408 -12.67 -24.65 10.56
CA GLN A 408 -12.01 -23.34 10.68
C GLN A 408 -12.82 -22.31 9.89
N TYR A 409 -12.81 -21.07 10.35
CA TYR A 409 -13.62 -20.01 9.78
C TYR A 409 -12.82 -18.71 9.63
N ILE A 410 -13.01 -18.00 8.51
CA ILE A 410 -12.57 -16.61 8.33
C ILE A 410 -13.80 -15.70 8.39
N CYS A 411 -13.72 -14.61 9.17
CA CYS A 411 -14.79 -13.63 9.31
C CYS A 411 -14.40 -12.33 8.57
N ASN A 412 -15.17 -11.96 7.55
CA ASN A 412 -14.96 -10.73 6.78
C ASN A 412 -16.20 -9.81 6.78
N GLU A 413 -17.07 -9.95 7.79
CA GLU A 413 -18.34 -9.21 7.89
C GLU A 413 -18.18 -7.70 8.11
N LYS A 414 -17.01 -7.26 8.59
CA LYS A 414 -16.66 -5.86 8.75
C LYS A 414 -15.15 -5.68 8.68
N ASP A 415 -14.71 -4.45 8.87
CA ASP A 415 -13.29 -4.17 9.00
C ASP A 415 -12.75 -4.49 10.38
N PHE A 416 -11.93 -5.55 10.45
CA PHE A 416 -11.31 -6.01 11.69
C PHE A 416 -9.91 -5.44 11.88
N GLY A 417 -9.28 -4.90 10.83
CA GLY A 417 -7.96 -4.31 10.91
C GLY A 417 -7.05 -4.71 9.77
N THR A 418 -5.76 -4.49 9.98
CA THR A 418 -4.72 -4.66 8.99
C THR A 418 -3.51 -5.33 9.60
N PHE A 419 -2.71 -6.02 8.79
CA PHE A 419 -1.40 -6.50 9.22
C PHE A 419 -0.32 -5.86 8.38
N TYR A 420 0.80 -5.56 9.04
CA TYR A 420 1.99 -5.07 8.36
C TYR A 420 2.72 -6.22 7.68
N HIS A 421 2.67 -6.22 6.34
CA HIS A 421 3.30 -7.23 5.52
C HIS A 421 4.78 -6.88 5.29
N VAL A 422 5.68 -7.73 5.78
CA VAL A 422 7.11 -7.60 5.59
C VAL A 422 7.54 -8.56 4.48
N PRO A 423 8.05 -8.08 3.33
CA PRO A 423 8.57 -8.96 2.30
C PRO A 423 9.68 -9.87 2.86
N PHE A 424 9.73 -11.12 2.39
CA PHE A 424 10.77 -12.06 2.79
C PHE A 424 12.18 -11.47 2.56
N ALA A 425 13.08 -11.68 3.52
CA ALA A 425 14.47 -11.19 3.54
C ALA A 425 14.70 -9.68 3.78
N THR A 426 13.73 -8.99 4.39
CA THR A 426 13.89 -7.59 4.83
C THR A 426 14.73 -7.50 6.12
N SER A 427 15.77 -6.65 6.12
CA SER A 427 16.54 -6.37 7.35
C SER A 427 15.70 -5.60 8.38
N LEU A 428 15.97 -5.77 9.68
CA LEU A 428 15.28 -5.04 10.75
C LEU A 428 15.25 -3.52 10.52
N LYS A 429 16.37 -2.95 10.06
CA LYS A 429 16.45 -1.51 9.76
C LYS A 429 15.54 -1.10 8.59
N ALA A 430 15.45 -1.92 7.56
CA ALA A 430 14.56 -1.68 6.43
C ALA A 430 13.08 -1.80 6.85
N GLU A 431 12.76 -2.81 7.67
CA GLU A 431 11.43 -2.98 8.27
C GLU A 431 11.02 -1.73 9.08
N GLN A 432 11.91 -1.23 9.94
CA GLN A 432 11.71 -0.01 10.73
C GLN A 432 11.47 1.24 9.87
N MET A 433 12.23 1.40 8.78
CA MET A 433 12.08 2.53 7.87
C MET A 433 10.75 2.48 7.11
N ILE A 434 10.38 1.32 6.58
CA ILE A 434 9.11 1.12 5.86
C ILE A 434 7.93 1.44 6.80
N PHE A 435 7.94 0.87 8.00
CA PHE A 435 6.89 1.13 8.98
C PHE A 435 6.81 2.62 9.35
N SER A 436 7.97 3.27 9.55
CA SER A 436 8.02 4.71 9.82
C SER A 436 7.45 5.56 8.69
N GLU A 437 7.62 5.16 7.43
CA GLU A 437 7.09 5.90 6.29
C GLU A 437 5.58 5.72 6.15
N ILE A 438 5.07 4.50 6.36
CA ILE A 438 3.63 4.21 6.41
C ILE A 438 2.95 5.08 7.48
N CYS A 439 3.57 5.26 8.65
CA CYS A 439 3.05 6.13 9.70
C CYS A 439 3.03 7.63 9.32
N LYS A 440 3.91 8.09 8.41
CA LYS A 440 3.96 9.50 7.98
C LYS A 440 2.96 9.83 6.86
N GLU A 441 2.71 8.89 5.96
CA GLU A 441 1.90 9.13 4.75
C GLU A 441 0.39 9.15 5.00
N ARG A 442 -0.11 8.74 6.17
CA ARG A 442 -1.55 8.55 6.40
C ARG A 442 -2.12 9.39 7.54
N THR A 443 -2.94 10.38 7.19
CA THR A 443 -3.75 11.22 8.10
C THR A 443 -5.17 10.68 8.37
N ASN A 444 -5.58 9.54 7.81
CA ASN A 444 -6.95 9.02 7.90
C ASN A 444 -7.07 7.70 8.69
N PHE A 445 -6.41 7.60 9.85
CA PHE A 445 -6.70 6.57 10.85
C PHE A 445 -6.82 7.22 12.23
N ALA A 446 -8.05 7.36 12.73
CA ALA A 446 -8.35 7.97 14.04
C ALA A 446 -7.78 7.22 15.27
N TYR A 447 -7.01 6.15 15.06
CA TYR A 447 -6.43 5.31 16.11
C TYR A 447 -4.93 5.60 16.38
N PHE A 448 -4.29 6.44 15.56
CA PHE A 448 -2.83 6.57 15.46
C PHE A 448 -2.25 7.94 15.82
N GLU A 449 -2.91 8.74 16.67
CA GLU A 449 -2.22 9.88 17.29
C GLU A 449 -1.55 9.47 18.62
N PRO A 450 -0.23 9.68 18.76
CA PRO A 450 0.43 9.67 20.06
C PRO A 450 0.00 10.91 20.85
N SER A 451 -0.50 10.72 22.07
CA SER A 451 -0.99 11.83 22.90
C SER A 451 0.16 12.57 23.60
N GLU A 452 -0.08 13.83 23.99
CA GLU A 452 0.82 14.68 24.81
C GLU A 452 1.37 13.98 26.08
N ALA A 453 0.72 12.92 26.57
CA ALA A 453 1.21 12.11 27.69
C ALA A 453 2.49 11.31 27.36
N GLU A 454 2.75 11.00 26.09
CA GLU A 454 3.93 10.25 25.63
C GLU A 454 5.24 11.05 25.74
N GLU A 455 5.18 12.39 25.74
CA GLU A 455 6.36 13.21 26.00
C GLU A 455 6.83 13.13 27.45
N ASN A 456 5.92 12.85 28.39
CA ASN A 456 6.23 12.82 29.83
C ASN A 456 6.88 11.51 30.31
N LEU A 457 6.75 10.41 29.56
CA LEU A 457 7.41 9.14 29.89
C LEU A 457 8.95 9.16 29.65
N LEU A 458 9.49 10.22 29.04
CA LEU A 458 10.90 10.35 28.66
C LEU A 458 11.76 11.17 29.63
N GLU A 459 11.22 11.65 30.75
CA GLU A 459 11.99 12.39 31.77
C GLU A 459 12.47 11.50 32.93
N ILE A 460 13.60 10.80 32.74
CA ILE A 460 14.36 10.18 33.85
C ILE A 460 15.51 11.12 34.24
N LYS A 461 15.59 11.50 35.52
CA LYS A 461 16.66 12.38 36.05
C LYS A 461 18.00 11.64 36.25
N PRO A 462 19.14 12.20 35.81
CA PRO A 462 20.43 11.52 35.77
C PRO A 462 21.26 11.75 37.04
N GLN A 463 21.14 10.88 38.05
CA GLN A 463 22.12 10.89 39.15
C GLN A 463 22.69 9.50 39.51
N ASN A 464 22.18 8.40 38.94
CA ASN A 464 22.74 7.04 39.09
C ASN A 464 22.61 6.23 37.79
N ILE A 465 23.10 6.78 36.68
CA ILE A 465 22.97 6.16 35.36
C ILE A 465 24.34 5.61 34.91
N SER A 466 24.37 4.37 34.43
CA SER A 466 25.57 3.73 33.86
C SER A 466 26.09 4.49 32.64
N ALA A 467 27.35 4.28 32.27
CA ALA A 467 27.96 4.97 31.13
C ALA A 467 27.18 4.71 29.82
N SER A 468 26.81 3.47 29.53
CA SER A 468 26.02 3.10 28.33
C SER A 468 24.61 3.70 28.38
N SER A 469 23.99 3.80 29.55
CA SER A 469 22.67 4.43 29.67
C SER A 469 22.72 5.97 29.51
N LEU A 470 23.80 6.63 29.95
CA LEU A 470 24.05 8.06 29.66
C LEU A 470 24.32 8.28 28.17
N TYR A 471 25.13 7.40 27.55
CA TYR A 471 25.42 7.41 26.13
C TYR A 471 24.12 7.28 25.30
N ASN A 472 23.30 6.27 25.57
CA ASN A 472 22.02 6.05 24.89
C ASN A 472 21.03 7.21 25.10
N TYR A 473 21.03 7.85 26.28
CA TYR A 473 20.24 9.05 26.50
C TYR A 473 20.74 10.25 25.66
N GLY A 474 22.05 10.46 25.58
CA GLY A 474 22.65 11.46 24.71
C GLY A 474 22.35 11.23 23.23
N MET A 475 22.39 9.97 22.77
CA MET A 475 22.02 9.58 21.40
C MET A 475 20.53 9.83 21.08
N ARG A 476 19.64 9.64 22.07
CA ARG A 476 18.22 10.01 21.92
C ARG A 476 18.01 11.52 21.82
N LEU A 477 18.75 12.31 22.60
CA LEU A 477 18.71 13.77 22.50
C LEU A 477 19.24 14.27 21.15
N LEU A 478 20.24 13.60 20.57
CA LEU A 478 20.70 13.83 19.20
C LEU A 478 19.60 13.58 18.16
N GLY A 479 18.89 12.46 18.26
CA GLY A 479 17.76 12.15 17.38
C GLY A 479 16.65 13.19 17.45
N LYS A 480 16.45 13.80 18.62
CA LYS A 480 15.53 14.94 18.85
C LYS A 480 16.12 16.32 18.48
N LYS A 481 17.27 16.37 17.81
CA LYS A 481 18.00 17.60 17.44
C LYS A 481 18.30 18.54 18.62
N SER A 482 18.31 18.01 19.85
CA SER A 482 18.61 18.78 21.07
C SER A 482 20.11 18.86 21.31
N TYR A 483 20.84 19.41 20.32
CA TYR A 483 22.30 19.25 20.19
C TYR A 483 23.10 19.74 21.40
N ARG A 484 22.71 20.86 22.02
CA ARG A 484 23.42 21.42 23.19
C ARG A 484 23.29 20.54 24.43
N LYS A 485 22.08 20.04 24.69
CA LYS A 485 21.79 19.13 25.81
C LYS A 485 22.37 17.74 25.56
N ALA A 486 22.37 17.29 24.31
CA ALA A 486 23.03 16.05 23.89
C ALA A 486 24.55 16.13 24.11
N LEU A 487 25.19 17.25 23.73
CA LEU A 487 26.60 17.50 23.99
C LEU A 487 26.91 17.45 25.49
N GLU A 488 26.12 18.14 26.33
CA GLU A 488 26.28 18.15 27.79
C GLU A 488 26.18 16.75 28.41
N VAL A 489 25.27 15.90 27.91
CA VAL A 489 25.07 14.53 28.39
C VAL A 489 26.17 13.59 27.89
N LEU A 490 26.53 13.67 26.60
CA LEU A 490 27.55 12.81 26.01
C LEU A 490 28.95 13.12 26.55
N CYS A 491 29.29 14.39 26.83
CA CYS A 491 30.56 14.74 27.48
C CYS A 491 30.71 14.08 28.86
N GLN A 492 29.62 13.80 29.58
CA GLN A 492 29.67 13.09 30.87
C GLN A 492 29.99 11.60 30.72
N CYS A 493 30.05 11.07 29.50
CA CYS A 493 30.48 9.71 29.19
C CYS A 493 31.99 9.63 28.93
N GLU A 494 32.68 10.76 28.70
CA GLU A 494 34.13 10.80 28.48
C GLU A 494 34.88 10.27 29.73
N GLY A 495 35.81 9.34 29.52
CA GLY A 495 36.61 8.72 30.60
C GLY A 495 35.88 7.66 31.43
N LYS A 496 34.62 7.32 31.10
CA LYS A 496 33.89 6.20 31.70
C LYS A 496 34.03 4.93 30.86
N ALA A 497 33.93 3.76 31.50
CA ALA A 497 33.99 2.47 30.81
C ALA A 497 32.75 2.29 29.93
N LEU A 498 32.96 2.24 28.62
CA LEU A 498 31.99 1.94 27.57
C LEU A 498 32.51 0.76 26.76
N GLU A 499 31.60 0.03 26.11
CA GLU A 499 32.03 -0.98 25.15
C GLU A 499 32.81 -0.31 23.99
N PRO A 500 33.80 -0.97 23.38
CA PRO A 500 34.67 -0.37 22.36
C PRO A 500 33.91 0.32 21.21
N VAL A 501 32.77 -0.25 20.82
CA VAL A 501 31.88 0.29 19.76
C VAL A 501 31.12 1.53 20.24
N GLU A 502 30.64 1.53 21.50
CA GLU A 502 29.98 2.68 22.12
C GLU A 502 30.99 3.82 22.36
N GLN A 503 32.22 3.49 22.74
CA GLN A 503 33.30 4.45 22.91
C GLN A 503 33.68 5.12 21.58
N TYR A 504 33.77 4.34 20.50
CA TYR A 504 33.99 4.87 19.15
C TYR A 504 32.85 5.79 18.71
N SER A 505 31.61 5.35 18.89
CA SER A 505 30.44 6.13 18.51
C SER A 505 30.30 7.39 19.37
N LEU A 506 30.58 7.33 20.67
CA LEU A 506 30.63 8.48 21.55
C LEU A 506 31.62 9.54 21.04
N LEU A 507 32.88 9.16 20.79
CA LEU A 507 33.92 10.08 20.33
C LEU A 507 33.54 10.71 18.99
N THR A 508 32.96 9.91 18.10
CA THR A 508 32.44 10.34 16.80
C THR A 508 31.34 11.40 16.94
N GLN A 509 30.36 11.13 17.80
CA GLN A 509 29.22 12.02 18.01
C GLN A 509 29.62 13.31 18.72
N LEU A 510 30.60 13.25 19.62
CA LEU A 510 31.19 14.44 20.24
C LEU A 510 31.96 15.29 19.22
N ALA A 511 32.68 14.69 18.27
CA ALA A 511 33.35 15.42 17.20
C ALA A 511 32.34 16.14 16.30
N GLN A 512 31.31 15.42 15.82
CA GLN A 512 30.24 15.98 14.99
C GLN A 512 29.44 17.08 15.70
N LEU A 513 29.11 16.89 16.99
CA LEU A 513 28.41 17.90 17.78
C LEU A 513 29.24 19.18 17.97
N SER A 514 30.58 19.06 18.05
CA SER A 514 31.46 20.21 18.20
C SER A 514 31.46 21.09 16.97
N GLU A 515 31.37 20.46 15.79
CA GLU A 515 31.23 21.13 14.50
C GLU A 515 29.84 21.77 14.35
N ILE A 516 28.77 21.01 14.61
CA ILE A 516 27.38 21.49 14.52
C ILE A 516 27.13 22.70 15.43
N LEU A 517 27.73 22.72 16.62
CA LEU A 517 27.56 23.80 17.60
C LEU A 517 28.58 24.94 17.43
N GLY A 518 29.48 24.85 16.44
CA GLY A 518 30.47 25.88 16.14
C GLY A 518 31.48 26.10 17.27
N LEU A 519 31.91 25.03 17.94
CA LEU A 519 32.96 25.11 18.97
C LEU A 519 34.31 25.52 18.35
N PRO A 520 35.25 26.10 19.13
CA PRO A 520 36.57 26.49 18.63
C PRO A 520 37.26 25.37 17.84
N GLU A 521 37.85 25.73 16.70
CA GLU A 521 38.43 24.79 15.73
C GLU A 521 39.46 23.83 16.37
N GLU A 522 40.24 24.33 17.34
CA GLU A 522 41.17 23.52 18.15
C GLU A 522 40.49 22.36 18.89
N ILE A 523 39.30 22.58 19.47
CA ILE A 523 38.52 21.58 20.22
C ILE A 523 37.92 20.56 19.27
N THR A 524 37.37 21.02 18.15
CA THR A 524 36.78 20.17 17.11
C THR A 524 37.83 19.25 16.49
N VAL A 525 39.01 19.80 16.13
CA VAL A 525 40.13 19.03 15.57
C VAL A 525 40.64 17.99 16.56
N LYS A 526 40.77 18.35 17.84
CA LYS A 526 41.20 17.42 18.89
C LYS A 526 40.24 16.23 19.02
N ARG A 527 38.93 16.46 18.93
CA ARG A 527 37.92 15.38 19.01
C ARG A 527 37.98 14.43 17.82
N TYR A 528 38.20 14.93 16.61
CA TYR A 528 38.43 14.07 15.44
C TYR A 528 39.75 13.29 15.54
N LEU A 529 40.80 13.88 16.13
CA LEU A 529 42.05 13.18 16.44
C LEU A 529 41.87 12.07 17.48
N ASP A 530 41.05 12.28 18.51
CA ASP A 530 40.77 11.28 19.55
C ASP A 530 40.04 10.05 18.96
N VAL A 531 39.12 10.26 18.00
CA VAL A 531 38.46 9.16 17.25
C VAL A 531 39.49 8.35 16.45
N HIS A 532 40.46 9.01 15.83
CA HIS A 532 41.53 8.37 15.06
C HIS A 532 42.50 7.56 15.91
N ILE A 533 42.98 8.16 17.01
CA ILE A 533 43.96 7.55 17.90
C ILE A 533 43.39 6.29 18.55
N ALA A 534 42.08 6.28 18.81
CA ALA A 534 41.43 5.17 19.50
C ALA A 534 41.38 3.87 18.67
N PHE A 535 41.41 3.90 17.33
CA PHE A 535 41.03 2.71 16.54
C PHE A 535 41.72 2.48 15.18
N SER A 536 42.93 2.99 14.89
CA SER A 536 43.64 2.59 13.67
C SER A 536 45.15 2.37 13.79
N ASP A 537 45.54 1.10 13.88
CA ASP A 537 46.92 0.63 13.63
C ASP A 537 47.25 0.55 12.13
N ARG A 538 46.28 0.81 11.22
CA ARG A 538 46.40 0.55 9.77
C ARG A 538 46.36 1.81 8.89
N LEU A 539 46.19 3.01 9.48
CA LEU A 539 46.15 4.31 8.80
C LEU A 539 47.22 5.29 9.32
N GLU A 540 48.35 4.77 9.81
CA GLU A 540 49.48 5.54 10.37
C GLU A 540 49.89 6.80 9.56
N PRO A 541 49.92 6.80 8.21
CA PRO A 541 50.35 7.98 7.46
C PRO A 541 49.41 9.19 7.58
N LEU A 542 48.09 8.96 7.59
CA LEU A 542 47.08 10.03 7.73
C LEU A 542 47.08 10.60 9.15
N LEU A 543 47.25 9.71 10.15
CA LEU A 543 47.40 10.11 11.54
C LEU A 543 48.69 10.91 11.78
N ALA A 544 49.81 10.53 11.14
CA ALA A 544 51.07 11.25 11.22
C ALA A 544 50.98 12.64 10.56
N LEU A 545 50.29 12.77 9.42
CA LEU A 545 50.03 14.03 8.73
C LEU A 545 49.11 14.95 9.54
N SER A 546 48.02 14.43 10.10
CA SER A 546 47.12 15.22 10.97
C SER A 546 47.85 15.75 12.22
N LYS A 547 48.64 14.90 12.90
CA LYS A 547 49.48 15.30 14.03
C LYS A 547 50.55 16.33 13.64
N TYR A 548 51.16 16.19 12.46
CA TYR A 548 52.17 17.11 11.94
C TYR A 548 51.60 18.52 11.70
N TYR A 549 50.40 18.63 11.13
CA TYR A 549 49.74 19.93 10.93
C TYR A 549 49.21 20.52 12.25
N TYR A 550 48.68 19.69 13.14
CA TYR A 550 48.19 20.11 14.46
C TYR A 550 49.31 20.75 15.31
N GLN A 551 50.50 20.12 15.35
CA GLN A 551 51.67 20.64 16.09
C GLN A 551 52.23 21.95 15.55
N ARG A 552 51.84 22.34 14.32
CA ARG A 552 52.24 23.60 13.67
C ARG A 552 51.11 24.63 13.63
N GLU A 553 50.05 24.41 14.42
CA GLU A 553 48.88 25.30 14.53
C GLU A 553 48.15 25.51 13.19
N LYS A 554 48.30 24.54 12.26
CA LYS A 554 47.57 24.49 10.99
C LYS A 554 46.31 23.64 11.14
N PHE A 555 45.35 24.18 11.89
CA PHE A 555 44.20 23.43 12.39
C PHE A 555 43.25 22.98 11.28
N HIS A 556 43.08 23.77 10.23
CA HIS A 556 42.23 23.41 9.10
C HIS A 556 42.79 22.23 8.29
N GLU A 557 44.09 22.20 8.03
CA GLU A 557 44.73 21.07 7.36
C GLU A 557 44.79 19.83 8.26
N ALA A 558 44.96 20.02 9.58
CA ALA A 558 44.89 18.93 10.55
C ALA A 558 43.49 18.31 10.63
N TYR A 559 42.44 19.16 10.57
CA TYR A 559 41.03 18.79 10.51
C TYR A 559 40.75 17.89 9.32
N LEU A 560 41.11 18.33 8.10
CA LEU A 560 40.84 17.60 6.87
C LEU A 560 41.50 16.21 6.86
N MET A 561 42.73 16.10 7.38
CA MET A 561 43.42 14.81 7.46
C MET A 561 42.79 13.88 8.52
N ALA A 562 42.30 14.44 9.63
CA ALA A 562 41.60 13.70 10.67
C ALA A 562 40.21 13.22 10.20
N GLU A 563 39.45 14.06 9.51
CA GLU A 563 38.15 13.71 8.96
C GLU A 563 38.26 12.62 7.88
N MET A 564 39.24 12.73 6.98
CA MET A 564 39.46 11.74 5.91
C MET A 564 39.78 10.35 6.45
N GLY A 565 40.68 10.22 7.42
CA GLY A 565 40.98 8.91 7.99
C GLY A 565 39.80 8.31 8.77
N TYR A 566 38.87 9.15 9.25
CA TYR A 566 37.76 8.73 10.10
C TYR A 566 36.69 8.08 9.21
N ASN A 567 36.38 8.75 8.10
CA ASN A 567 35.50 8.21 7.07
C ASN A 567 36.07 6.93 6.44
N LEU A 568 37.39 6.85 6.22
CA LEU A 568 38.03 5.66 5.67
C LEU A 568 38.03 4.49 6.67
N SER A 569 38.27 4.76 7.96
CA SER A 569 38.18 3.75 9.03
C SER A 569 36.77 3.18 9.17
N ARG A 570 35.74 4.05 9.10
CA ARG A 570 34.32 3.66 9.14
C ARG A 570 34.00 2.67 8.01
N SER A 571 34.37 3.01 6.78
CA SER A 571 34.15 2.15 5.61
C SER A 571 34.91 0.82 5.71
N LEU A 572 36.14 0.80 6.25
CA LEU A 572 36.90 -0.43 6.41
C LEU A 572 36.36 -1.35 7.52
N SER A 573 35.75 -0.81 8.58
CA SER A 573 35.13 -1.62 9.64
C SER A 573 33.80 -2.25 9.19
N GLU A 574 33.04 -1.55 8.33
CA GLU A 574 31.78 -2.05 7.74
C GLU A 574 32.02 -3.15 6.69
N LEU A 575 33.22 -3.22 6.09
CA LEU A 575 33.62 -4.23 5.10
C LEU A 575 33.92 -5.64 5.69
N GLY A 576 33.83 -5.81 7.01
CA GLY A 576 34.11 -7.08 7.71
C GLY A 576 32.97 -8.11 7.75
N GLN A 577 31.74 -7.75 7.37
CA GLN A 577 30.59 -8.66 7.38
C GLN A 577 29.64 -8.35 6.21
N THR A 578 29.32 -9.37 5.42
CA THR A 578 28.34 -9.44 4.31
C THR A 578 28.79 -9.00 2.89
N GLY A 579 28.79 -9.97 1.98
CA GLY A 579 29.17 -9.84 0.56
C GLY A 579 27.99 -9.53 -0.39
N TRP A 580 26.96 -8.82 0.06
CA TRP A 580 25.73 -8.57 -0.73
C TRP A 580 25.64 -7.16 -1.35
N MET A 581 26.43 -6.17 -0.90
CA MET A 581 26.42 -4.80 -1.45
C MET A 581 27.28 -4.62 -2.72
N ILE A 582 27.85 -5.71 -3.21
CA ILE A 582 28.61 -5.72 -4.45
C ILE A 582 27.61 -5.78 -5.64
N ASP A 583 26.44 -6.39 -5.50
CA ASP A 583 25.53 -6.60 -6.65
C ASP A 583 24.55 -5.44 -6.96
N TYR A 584 24.24 -4.55 -6.03
CA TYR A 584 23.34 -3.41 -6.25
C TYR A 584 23.97 -2.09 -5.77
N GLY A 585 24.05 -1.12 -6.68
CA GLY A 585 24.84 0.11 -6.57
C GLY A 585 24.73 0.87 -5.24
N MET A 586 25.88 1.44 -4.85
CA MET A 586 26.07 2.27 -3.66
C MET A 586 25.01 3.38 -3.51
N PRO A 587 24.50 3.66 -2.30
CA PRO A 587 23.58 4.77 -2.05
C PRO A 587 24.30 6.11 -1.74
N TRP A 588 23.53 7.15 -2.01
CA TRP A 588 23.77 8.60 -2.00
C TRP A 588 24.48 9.19 -0.77
N GLU A 589 24.58 8.52 0.39
CA GLU A 589 25.31 9.09 1.54
C GLU A 589 26.82 9.25 1.27
N PHE A 590 27.38 8.46 0.34
CA PHE A 590 28.78 8.58 -0.09
C PHE A 590 29.03 9.78 -1.02
N ALA A 591 28.01 10.22 -1.77
CA ALA A 591 28.11 11.38 -2.65
C ALA A 591 27.93 12.70 -1.88
N HIS A 592 27.10 12.69 -0.83
CA HIS A 592 26.91 13.87 0.04
C HIS A 592 28.15 14.17 0.89
N ALA A 593 28.89 13.14 1.33
CA ALA A 593 30.13 13.30 2.09
C ALA A 593 31.31 13.87 1.26
N LEU A 594 31.20 13.92 -0.07
CA LEU A 594 32.29 14.32 -0.96
C LEU A 594 32.11 15.70 -1.60
N HIS A 595 31.35 16.59 -0.95
CA HIS A 595 31.10 17.97 -1.40
C HIS A 595 32.35 18.89 -1.51
N GLY A 596 33.57 18.36 -1.34
CA GLY A 596 34.82 18.99 -1.72
C GLY A 596 35.33 18.47 -3.08
N ALA A 597 35.33 19.32 -4.09
CA ALA A 597 35.64 18.99 -5.50
C ALA A 597 37.04 18.37 -5.76
N GLY A 598 37.94 18.29 -4.77
CA GLY A 598 39.25 17.62 -4.88
C GLY A 598 39.25 16.11 -4.57
N TYR A 599 38.14 15.56 -4.06
CA TYR A 599 38.07 14.20 -3.54
C TYR A 599 37.48 13.16 -4.51
N PHE A 600 36.73 13.60 -5.52
CA PHE A 600 36.17 12.73 -6.56
C PHE A 600 37.25 12.06 -7.42
N ASN A 601 38.25 12.82 -7.87
CA ASN A 601 39.36 12.27 -8.64
C ASN A 601 40.19 11.27 -7.81
N ARG A 602 40.37 11.51 -6.50
CA ARG A 602 41.10 10.58 -5.62
C ARG A 602 40.33 9.29 -5.34
N ALA A 603 39.01 9.34 -5.28
CA ALA A 603 38.16 8.15 -5.15
C ALA A 603 38.21 7.30 -6.44
N ILE A 604 38.20 7.95 -7.60
CA ILE A 604 38.43 7.31 -8.91
C ILE A 604 39.83 6.65 -8.93
N ASP A 605 40.88 7.40 -8.59
CA ASP A 605 42.27 6.90 -8.55
C ASP A 605 42.41 5.69 -7.60
N LEU A 606 41.70 5.70 -6.47
CA LEU A 606 41.70 4.63 -5.48
C LEU A 606 41.02 3.37 -6.02
N VAL A 607 39.81 3.49 -6.61
CA VAL A 607 39.09 2.34 -7.19
C VAL A 607 39.83 1.79 -8.41
N GLU A 608 40.41 2.65 -9.25
CA GLU A 608 41.30 2.25 -10.34
C GLU A 608 42.59 1.57 -9.83
N GLY A 609 43.11 2.00 -8.69
CA GLY A 609 44.22 1.35 -7.99
C GLY A 609 43.87 -0.04 -7.48
N ILE A 610 42.67 -0.21 -6.91
CA ILE A 610 42.14 -1.51 -6.45
C ILE A 610 41.91 -2.45 -7.63
N LEU A 611 41.39 -1.96 -8.75
CA LEU A 611 41.22 -2.72 -9.98
C LEU A 611 42.57 -3.20 -10.55
N LYS A 612 43.69 -2.55 -10.26
CA LYS A 612 45.04 -3.02 -10.66
C LYS A 612 45.57 -4.17 -9.79
N ASN A 613 44.90 -4.53 -8.69
CA ASN A 613 45.34 -5.61 -7.81
C ASN A 613 45.11 -6.99 -8.48
N PRO A 614 46.15 -7.80 -8.75
CA PRO A 614 46.02 -9.08 -9.43
C PRO A 614 45.31 -10.17 -8.59
N SER A 615 45.21 -9.97 -7.27
CA SER A 615 44.54 -10.88 -6.32
C SER A 615 43.03 -10.66 -6.22
N LEU A 616 42.51 -9.64 -6.89
CA LEU A 616 41.10 -9.27 -6.85
C LEU A 616 40.26 -10.30 -7.63
N HIS A 617 39.29 -10.92 -6.94
CA HIS A 617 38.40 -11.95 -7.50
C HIS A 617 37.62 -11.40 -8.70
N GLU A 618 37.40 -12.23 -9.73
CA GLU A 618 36.84 -11.79 -11.00
C GLU A 618 35.44 -11.16 -10.84
N GLY A 619 34.58 -11.73 -9.99
CA GLY A 619 33.28 -11.12 -9.67
C GLY A 619 33.40 -9.73 -9.03
N GLN A 620 34.35 -9.55 -8.10
CA GLN A 620 34.58 -8.27 -7.43
C GLN A 620 35.14 -7.22 -8.41
N ARG A 621 36.03 -7.65 -9.32
CA ARG A 621 36.56 -6.83 -10.39
C ARG A 621 35.44 -6.36 -11.33
N LYS A 622 34.54 -7.26 -11.72
CA LYS A 622 33.37 -6.95 -12.58
C LYS A 622 32.48 -5.88 -11.94
N ILE A 623 32.15 -6.04 -10.67
CA ILE A 623 31.33 -5.08 -9.95
C ILE A 623 32.02 -3.72 -9.78
N LEU A 624 33.29 -3.71 -9.37
CA LEU A 624 34.02 -2.47 -9.14
C LEU A 624 34.18 -1.68 -10.45
N SER A 625 34.39 -2.35 -11.58
CA SER A 625 34.41 -1.73 -12.91
C SER A 625 33.06 -1.13 -13.28
N ARG A 626 31.96 -1.87 -13.09
CA ARG A 626 30.58 -1.41 -13.34
C ARG A 626 30.24 -0.18 -12.51
N ASN A 627 30.52 -0.22 -11.21
CA ASN A 627 30.21 0.87 -10.30
C ASN A 627 31.08 2.10 -10.57
N LEU A 628 32.37 1.91 -10.89
CA LEU A 628 33.26 3.01 -11.30
C LEU A 628 32.77 3.71 -12.57
N PHE A 629 32.25 2.95 -13.53
CA PHE A 629 31.67 3.49 -14.76
C PHE A 629 30.47 4.41 -14.47
N TYR A 630 29.49 3.94 -13.70
CA TYR A 630 28.33 4.76 -13.33
C TYR A 630 28.69 5.94 -12.43
N TYR A 631 29.69 5.77 -11.56
CA TYR A 631 30.18 6.84 -10.69
C TYR A 631 30.83 7.98 -11.49
N LYS A 632 31.63 7.64 -12.51
CA LYS A 632 32.19 8.62 -13.46
C LYS A 632 31.08 9.32 -14.26
N ALA A 633 30.07 8.60 -14.73
CA ALA A 633 28.93 9.18 -15.45
C ALA A 633 28.09 10.13 -14.55
N GLY A 634 27.81 9.74 -13.30
CA GLY A 634 27.08 10.56 -12.34
C GLY A 634 27.80 11.86 -11.94
N VAL A 635 29.14 11.81 -11.79
CA VAL A 635 29.97 13.02 -11.56
C VAL A 635 29.87 13.99 -12.74
N GLN A 636 29.79 13.48 -13.97
CA GLN A 636 29.63 14.31 -15.16
C GLN A 636 28.24 14.92 -15.26
N ILE A 637 27.17 14.15 -15.03
CA ILE A 637 25.79 14.66 -14.94
C ILE A 637 25.67 15.76 -13.88
N THR A 638 26.36 15.60 -12.75
CA THR A 638 26.42 16.61 -11.68
C THR A 638 27.17 17.87 -12.12
N ASN A 639 28.24 17.73 -12.91
CA ASN A 639 28.98 18.87 -13.48
C ASN A 639 28.16 19.59 -14.59
N PHE A 640 27.38 18.87 -15.39
CA PHE A 640 26.42 19.45 -16.34
C PHE A 640 25.28 20.20 -15.65
N ALA A 641 24.77 19.65 -14.53
CA ALA A 641 23.86 20.34 -13.62
C ALA A 641 24.52 21.48 -12.84
N LYS A 642 25.84 21.67 -12.91
CA LYS A 642 26.52 22.89 -12.44
C LYS A 642 26.68 23.93 -13.56
N ASP A 643 26.94 23.49 -14.79
CA ASP A 643 27.05 24.36 -15.98
C ASP A 643 25.70 25.03 -16.32
N LYS A 644 24.59 24.29 -16.22
CA LYS A 644 23.23 24.82 -16.47
C LYS A 644 22.77 25.84 -15.41
N TRP A 645 23.39 25.82 -14.22
CA TRP A 645 22.97 26.58 -13.05
C TRP A 645 24.07 27.52 -12.48
N GLY A 646 25.20 27.69 -13.17
CA GLY A 646 26.14 28.80 -13.00
C GLY A 646 27.25 28.67 -11.93
N VAL A 647 27.92 27.52 -11.80
CA VAL A 647 29.02 27.29 -10.82
C VAL A 647 30.36 26.96 -11.55
N PRO A 648 31.57 27.33 -11.04
CA PRO A 648 32.82 27.31 -11.83
C PRO A 648 33.32 25.92 -12.30
N HIS A 649 33.96 25.90 -13.49
CA HIS A 649 34.48 24.73 -14.24
C HIS A 649 35.69 24.02 -13.59
N TRP A 650 35.68 22.67 -13.60
CA TRP A 650 36.88 21.83 -13.36
C TRP A 650 36.80 20.52 -14.19
N GLU A 651 37.91 20.12 -14.84
CA GLU A 651 38.00 18.93 -15.70
C GLU A 651 38.20 17.62 -14.90
N VAL A 652 37.58 16.52 -15.36
CA VAL A 652 37.71 15.15 -14.80
C VAL A 652 38.43 14.27 -15.82
N PRO A 653 39.59 13.66 -15.50
CA PRO A 653 40.30 12.79 -16.44
C PRO A 653 39.63 11.41 -16.57
N GLY A 654 39.44 10.94 -17.81
CA GLY A 654 39.31 9.49 -18.10
C GLY A 654 37.92 8.95 -18.49
N MET A 655 36.91 9.80 -18.60
CA MET A 655 35.70 9.55 -19.40
C MET A 655 35.39 10.90 -20.04
N GLU A 656 35.37 11.01 -21.36
CA GLU A 656 34.92 12.24 -22.00
C GLU A 656 33.68 11.89 -22.81
N ILE A 657 32.49 12.19 -22.26
CA ILE A 657 31.29 12.22 -23.10
C ILE A 657 31.47 13.38 -24.08
N ARG A 658 31.93 13.04 -25.29
CA ARG A 658 32.26 14.02 -26.32
C ARG A 658 31.00 14.80 -26.67
N LYS A 659 31.13 16.14 -26.77
CA LYS A 659 30.04 16.98 -27.27
C LYS A 659 29.68 16.54 -28.68
N LEU A 660 28.41 16.21 -28.88
CA LEU A 660 27.85 15.93 -30.20
C LEU A 660 27.99 17.13 -31.13
N SER A 661 28.12 16.85 -32.42
CA SER A 661 28.09 17.90 -33.44
C SER A 661 26.68 18.50 -33.54
N SER A 662 26.58 19.77 -33.95
CA SER A 662 25.26 20.41 -34.12
C SER A 662 24.53 19.76 -35.31
N TYR A 663 23.44 19.06 -35.04
CA TYR A 663 22.59 18.46 -36.06
C TYR A 663 21.92 19.54 -36.93
N ASN A 664 22.20 19.54 -38.23
CA ASN A 664 21.53 20.39 -39.21
C ASN A 664 20.53 19.56 -40.01
N GLN A 665 19.27 20.01 -40.00
CA GLN A 665 18.18 19.43 -40.78
C GLN A 665 18.45 19.58 -42.29
N LYS A 666 19.19 18.65 -42.88
CA LYS A 666 19.20 18.47 -44.33
C LYS A 666 18.02 17.61 -44.74
N SER A 667 17.60 17.76 -45.99
CA SER A 667 16.56 16.96 -46.63
C SER A 667 17.13 15.56 -46.87
N HIS A 668 16.90 14.62 -45.95
CA HIS A 668 17.40 13.25 -46.06
C HIS A 668 16.43 12.40 -46.90
N SER A 669 16.98 11.74 -47.92
CA SER A 669 16.37 10.61 -48.62
C SER A 669 16.76 9.36 -47.83
N SER A 670 16.06 9.09 -46.74
CA SER A 670 16.50 8.11 -45.74
C SER A 670 15.75 6.79 -45.87
N LYS A 671 16.47 5.70 -46.14
CA LYS A 671 15.98 4.32 -46.04
C LYS A 671 15.89 3.92 -44.57
N LEU A 672 14.87 3.13 -44.21
CA LEU A 672 14.77 2.55 -42.86
C LEU A 672 15.55 1.22 -42.76
N HIS A 673 16.37 1.08 -41.72
CA HIS A 673 17.00 -0.19 -41.32
C HIS A 673 16.44 -0.64 -39.98
N ILE A 674 15.77 -1.80 -39.93
CA ILE A 674 15.26 -2.38 -38.67
C ILE A 674 16.26 -3.42 -38.17
N CYS A 675 16.82 -3.16 -36.99
CA CYS A 675 17.91 -3.92 -36.41
C CYS A 675 17.51 -4.48 -35.05
N THR A 676 17.89 -5.73 -34.78
CA THR A 676 17.72 -6.37 -33.47
C THR A 676 18.97 -7.15 -33.08
N TYR A 677 19.07 -7.54 -31.81
CA TYR A 677 20.16 -8.36 -31.30
C TYR A 677 19.63 -9.67 -30.72
N ALA A 678 20.10 -10.80 -31.24
CA ALA A 678 19.74 -12.12 -30.74
C ALA A 678 20.98 -13.01 -30.66
N SER A 679 21.32 -13.48 -29.46
CA SER A 679 22.42 -14.44 -29.27
C SER A 679 22.08 -15.84 -29.76
N ASP A 680 20.79 -16.19 -29.74
CA ASP A 680 20.29 -17.51 -30.08
C ASP A 680 18.91 -17.47 -30.75
N LEU A 681 18.62 -18.48 -31.57
CA LEU A 681 17.36 -18.62 -32.29
C LEU A 681 16.28 -19.16 -31.34
N ARG A 682 15.31 -18.31 -30.99
CA ARG A 682 14.17 -18.67 -30.13
C ARG A 682 12.84 -18.57 -30.90
N PRO A 683 11.80 -19.32 -30.50
CA PRO A 683 10.46 -19.20 -31.12
C PRO A 683 9.91 -17.77 -31.12
N GLN A 684 10.29 -16.95 -30.14
CA GLN A 684 9.88 -15.56 -30.05
C GLN A 684 10.45 -14.69 -31.17
N LEU A 685 11.68 -14.95 -31.59
CA LEU A 685 12.30 -14.23 -32.72
C LEU A 685 11.52 -14.49 -34.03
N GLU A 686 10.88 -15.64 -34.17
CA GLU A 686 10.02 -15.93 -35.32
C GLU A 686 8.75 -15.08 -35.32
N GLN A 687 8.22 -14.68 -34.14
CA GLN A 687 7.07 -13.77 -34.05
C GLN A 687 7.44 -12.38 -34.55
N LEU A 688 8.62 -11.88 -34.16
CA LEU A 688 9.14 -10.61 -34.66
C LEU A 688 9.34 -10.68 -36.19
N LYS A 689 9.99 -11.73 -36.71
CA LYS A 689 10.17 -11.94 -38.16
C LYS A 689 8.85 -11.99 -38.91
N GLU A 690 7.84 -12.66 -38.37
CA GLU A 690 6.50 -12.71 -38.96
C GLU A 690 5.89 -11.32 -39.06
N SER A 691 5.98 -10.52 -38.00
CA SER A 691 5.48 -9.14 -38.00
C SER A 691 6.23 -8.24 -39.00
N CYS A 692 7.56 -8.34 -39.06
CA CYS A 692 8.38 -7.62 -40.05
C CYS A 692 8.01 -7.99 -41.48
N THR A 693 7.90 -9.29 -41.76
CA THR A 693 7.56 -9.81 -43.10
C THR A 693 6.19 -9.31 -43.56
N TYR A 694 5.21 -9.27 -42.65
CA TYR A 694 3.86 -8.79 -42.97
C TYR A 694 3.88 -7.32 -43.42
N PHE A 695 4.65 -6.48 -42.75
CA PHE A 695 4.77 -5.05 -43.08
C PHE A 695 5.86 -4.74 -44.12
N GLY A 696 6.46 -5.76 -44.73
CA GLY A 696 7.43 -5.60 -45.82
C GLY A 696 8.82 -5.16 -45.38
N HIS A 697 9.22 -5.46 -44.14
CA HIS A 697 10.52 -5.08 -43.58
C HIS A 697 11.53 -6.21 -43.63
N ASP A 698 12.75 -5.87 -44.02
CA ASP A 698 13.93 -6.72 -43.84
C ASP A 698 14.48 -6.54 -42.41
N LEU A 699 14.53 -7.62 -41.62
CA LEU A 699 15.06 -7.61 -40.25
C LEU A 699 16.54 -7.96 -40.24
N ILE A 700 17.39 -7.03 -39.79
CA ILE A 700 18.80 -7.28 -39.52
C ILE A 700 18.96 -7.85 -38.11
N ILE A 701 19.55 -9.05 -38.01
CA ILE A 701 19.79 -9.73 -36.73
C ILE A 701 21.31 -9.71 -36.45
N LEU A 702 21.69 -9.01 -35.39
CA LEU A 702 23.06 -8.98 -34.88
C LEU A 702 23.26 -10.04 -33.78
N GLY A 703 24.51 -10.42 -33.53
CA GLY A 703 24.87 -11.18 -32.33
C GLY A 703 24.70 -12.69 -32.37
N LEU A 704 24.20 -13.27 -33.48
CA LEU A 704 24.03 -14.72 -33.59
C LEU A 704 25.34 -15.45 -33.30
N ASP A 705 25.25 -16.47 -32.44
CA ASP A 705 26.37 -17.33 -32.00
C ASP A 705 27.49 -16.59 -31.24
N LYS A 706 27.25 -15.34 -30.79
CA LYS A 706 28.16 -14.59 -29.90
C LYS A 706 27.72 -14.68 -28.43
N PRO A 707 28.66 -14.57 -27.46
CA PRO A 707 28.31 -14.43 -26.06
C PRO A 707 27.49 -13.16 -25.81
N PHE A 708 26.41 -13.28 -25.03
CA PHE A 708 25.53 -12.16 -24.71
C PHE A 708 26.09 -11.33 -23.54
N SER A 709 26.25 -10.02 -23.77
CA SER A 709 26.35 -8.99 -22.73
C SER A 709 25.78 -7.69 -23.27
N PHE A 710 25.18 -6.86 -22.42
CA PHE A 710 24.59 -5.57 -22.85
C PHE A 710 25.64 -4.65 -23.49
N GLY A 711 26.87 -4.65 -22.97
CA GLY A 711 28.01 -3.97 -23.60
C GLY A 711 28.32 -4.48 -25.01
N GLN A 712 28.31 -5.80 -25.22
CA GLN A 712 28.54 -6.38 -26.54
C GLN A 712 27.43 -6.03 -27.53
N VAL A 713 26.17 -6.00 -27.08
CA VAL A 713 25.03 -5.55 -27.92
C VAL A 713 25.29 -4.16 -28.49
N MET A 714 25.65 -3.21 -27.62
CA MET A 714 25.89 -1.82 -28.02
C MET A 714 27.10 -1.66 -28.93
N ARG A 715 28.19 -2.42 -28.69
CA ARG A 715 29.37 -2.38 -29.55
C ARG A 715 29.11 -2.99 -30.92
N ASP A 716 28.45 -4.14 -30.98
CA ASP A 716 28.06 -4.77 -32.25
C ASP A 716 27.09 -3.88 -33.03
N PHE A 717 26.14 -3.24 -32.35
CA PHE A 717 25.25 -2.27 -32.96
C PHE A 717 26.04 -1.08 -33.52
N ARG A 718 26.97 -0.52 -32.74
CA ARG A 718 27.85 0.57 -33.20
C ARG A 718 28.71 0.17 -34.41
N GLU A 719 29.24 -1.04 -34.43
CA GLU A 719 29.97 -1.59 -35.58
C GLU A 719 29.07 -1.72 -36.81
N TYR A 720 27.84 -2.21 -36.63
CA TYR A 720 26.86 -2.31 -37.70
C TYR A 720 26.52 -0.95 -38.31
N LEU A 721 26.42 0.10 -37.51
CA LEU A 721 26.21 1.47 -38.02
C LEU A 721 27.28 1.88 -39.04
N GLU A 722 28.51 1.36 -38.97
CA GLU A 722 29.55 1.65 -39.98
C GLU A 722 29.28 1.04 -41.35
N THR A 723 28.37 0.07 -41.42
CA THR A 723 28.07 -0.67 -42.66
C THR A 723 26.92 -0.05 -43.46
N ILE A 724 26.19 0.91 -42.87
CA ILE A 724 25.01 1.54 -43.47
C ILE A 724 25.22 3.05 -43.69
N ASP A 725 24.42 3.64 -44.58
CA ASP A 725 24.58 5.03 -45.01
C ASP A 725 24.36 5.99 -43.82
N PRO A 726 25.25 6.97 -43.58
CA PRO A 726 25.09 7.95 -42.48
C PRO A 726 23.82 8.80 -42.59
N ASP A 727 23.24 8.94 -43.78
CA ASP A 727 22.02 9.70 -44.03
C ASP A 727 20.73 8.87 -43.84
N ASP A 728 20.86 7.54 -43.65
CA ASP A 728 19.73 6.64 -43.39
C ASP A 728 19.23 6.72 -41.94
N VAL A 729 18.09 6.07 -41.66
CA VAL A 729 17.52 5.96 -40.33
C VAL A 729 17.57 4.51 -39.86
N VAL A 730 17.99 4.31 -38.62
CA VAL A 730 18.03 2.99 -37.97
C VAL A 730 17.01 2.93 -36.83
N LEU A 731 16.25 1.85 -36.80
CA LEU A 731 15.36 1.47 -35.69
C LEU A 731 15.99 0.25 -35.01
N PHE A 732 16.44 0.42 -33.77
CA PHE A 732 16.88 -0.69 -32.93
C PHE A 732 15.74 -1.17 -32.04
N ILE A 733 15.56 -2.48 -31.94
CA ILE A 733 14.52 -3.13 -31.14
C ILE A 733 15.03 -4.41 -30.47
N ASP A 734 14.47 -4.76 -29.32
CA ASP A 734 14.64 -6.08 -28.71
C ASP A 734 14.10 -7.21 -29.60
N ALA A 735 14.62 -8.42 -29.38
CA ALA A 735 14.38 -9.55 -30.29
C ALA A 735 13.19 -10.44 -29.93
N TYR A 736 12.90 -10.59 -28.63
CA TYR A 736 12.09 -11.72 -28.13
C TYR A 736 10.70 -11.34 -27.62
N ASP A 737 10.38 -10.06 -27.58
CA ASP A 737 9.13 -9.53 -27.04
C ASP A 737 8.71 -8.23 -27.76
N ILE A 738 9.03 -8.14 -29.06
CA ILE A 738 8.68 -6.99 -29.92
C ILE A 738 7.80 -7.43 -31.10
N LEU A 739 6.79 -6.61 -31.44
CA LEU A 739 6.07 -6.66 -32.71
C LEU A 739 6.20 -5.34 -33.46
N ILE A 740 6.41 -5.42 -34.78
CA ILE A 740 6.25 -4.29 -35.71
C ILE A 740 4.81 -4.29 -36.25
N LEU A 741 4.12 -3.15 -36.14
CA LEU A 741 2.71 -2.96 -36.47
C LEU A 741 2.47 -1.87 -37.55
N ALA A 742 3.49 -1.51 -38.31
CA ALA A 742 3.42 -0.45 -39.32
C ALA A 742 4.44 -0.67 -40.45
N ASP A 743 4.12 -0.17 -41.65
CA ASP A 743 5.04 -0.14 -42.79
C ASP A 743 6.11 0.95 -42.66
N GLU A 744 7.12 0.90 -43.54
CA GLU A 744 8.27 1.84 -43.53
C GLU A 744 7.82 3.30 -43.63
N LYS A 745 6.85 3.57 -44.51
CA LYS A 745 6.34 4.92 -44.74
C LYS A 745 5.75 5.51 -43.46
N LYS A 746 4.89 4.76 -42.76
CA LYS A 746 4.23 5.22 -41.52
C LYS A 746 5.24 5.41 -40.39
N ILE A 747 6.22 4.51 -40.26
CA ILE A 747 7.29 4.65 -39.24
C ILE A 747 8.10 5.92 -39.48
N LEU A 748 8.57 6.15 -40.72
CA LEU A 748 9.35 7.34 -41.08
C LEU A 748 8.54 8.64 -40.93
N GLU A 749 7.25 8.64 -41.32
CA GLU A 749 6.36 9.79 -41.16
C GLU A 749 6.19 10.19 -39.69
N LYS A 750 6.00 9.22 -38.80
CA LYS A 750 5.88 9.48 -37.35
C LYS A 750 7.19 9.92 -36.74
N PHE A 751 8.30 9.29 -37.11
CA PHE A 751 9.63 9.70 -36.66
C PHE A 751 9.94 11.16 -37.05
N ALA A 752 9.60 11.57 -38.27
CA ALA A 752 9.78 12.95 -38.72
C ALA A 752 9.01 13.98 -37.86
N GLN A 753 7.84 13.62 -37.33
CA GLN A 753 7.02 14.51 -36.49
C GLN A 753 7.69 14.85 -35.15
N PHE A 754 8.57 13.99 -34.63
CA PHE A 754 9.31 14.29 -33.41
C PHE A 754 10.29 15.45 -33.60
N ASN A 755 10.68 15.78 -34.83
CA ASN A 755 11.67 16.83 -35.11
C ASN A 755 12.90 16.69 -34.21
N ALA A 756 13.46 15.48 -34.16
CA ALA A 756 14.59 15.09 -33.32
C ALA A 756 15.50 14.13 -34.07
N PRO A 757 16.82 14.13 -33.78
CA PRO A 757 17.75 13.23 -34.45
C PRO A 757 17.69 11.80 -33.89
N CYS A 758 17.16 11.63 -32.67
CA CYS A 758 16.92 10.35 -32.02
C CYS A 758 15.67 10.41 -31.12
N VAL A 759 14.89 9.33 -31.11
CA VAL A 759 13.70 9.12 -30.28
C VAL A 759 13.80 7.76 -29.59
N CYS A 760 13.65 7.73 -28.27
CA CYS A 760 13.58 6.49 -27.49
C CYS A 760 12.14 6.20 -27.02
N SER A 761 11.87 4.91 -26.85
CA SER A 761 10.68 4.43 -26.16
C SER A 761 10.63 4.93 -24.70
N THR A 762 9.43 4.92 -24.13
CA THR A 762 9.20 5.24 -22.72
C THR A 762 8.50 4.11 -21.99
N GLU A 763 8.65 4.10 -20.66
CA GLU A 763 7.97 3.18 -19.75
C GLU A 763 7.59 3.85 -18.43
N VAL A 764 6.84 3.12 -17.60
CA VAL A 764 6.36 3.60 -16.28
C VAL A 764 7.43 3.47 -15.19
N ASN A 765 8.41 2.55 -15.34
CA ASN A 765 9.42 2.27 -14.31
C ASN A 765 10.78 2.92 -14.61
N CYS A 766 11.41 3.51 -13.59
CA CYS A 766 12.76 4.07 -13.73
C CYS A 766 13.81 3.00 -13.41
N HIS A 767 14.25 2.28 -14.44
CA HIS A 767 15.16 1.14 -14.33
C HIS A 767 16.44 1.38 -15.16
N PRO A 768 17.63 0.86 -14.76
CA PRO A 768 17.94 0.11 -13.53
C PRO A 768 18.25 1.00 -12.32
N LEU A 769 18.24 2.33 -12.49
CA LEU A 769 18.63 3.30 -11.48
C LEU A 769 17.41 4.14 -11.06
N PRO A 770 16.61 3.72 -10.05
CA PRO A 770 15.41 4.42 -9.63
C PRO A 770 15.65 5.89 -9.26
N HIS A 771 16.85 6.22 -8.79
CA HIS A 771 17.23 7.60 -8.45
C HIS A 771 17.36 8.52 -9.67
N PHE A 772 17.44 7.99 -10.89
CA PHE A 772 17.37 8.82 -12.08
C PHE A 772 16.02 9.53 -12.22
N SER A 773 14.97 8.99 -11.60
CA SER A 773 13.61 9.56 -11.65
C SER A 773 13.53 11.03 -11.23
N TYR A 774 14.39 11.48 -10.31
CA TYR A 774 14.49 12.87 -9.87
C TYR A 774 15.04 13.83 -10.93
N PHE A 775 15.79 13.33 -11.91
CA PHE A 775 16.38 14.13 -12.99
C PHE A 775 15.52 14.13 -14.26
N TYR A 776 14.56 13.21 -14.39
CA TYR A 776 13.53 13.29 -15.42
C TYR A 776 12.60 14.45 -15.12
N ARG A 777 12.01 15.04 -16.17
CA ARG A 777 11.10 16.18 -16.02
C ARG A 777 9.94 15.81 -15.09
N GLU A 778 9.65 16.65 -14.09
CA GLU A 778 8.55 16.42 -13.16
C GLU A 778 7.18 16.38 -13.88
N GLU A 779 7.02 17.14 -14.96
CA GLU A 779 5.79 17.32 -15.74
C GLU A 779 5.70 16.42 -16.99
N ALA A 780 6.07 15.13 -16.90
CA ALA A 780 5.83 14.22 -18.03
C ALA A 780 4.32 14.19 -18.37
N PRO A 781 3.92 14.31 -19.65
CA PRO A 781 2.52 14.50 -20.01
C PRO A 781 1.66 13.22 -19.88
N THR A 782 2.28 12.08 -19.60
CA THR A 782 1.63 10.76 -19.47
C THR A 782 2.32 9.94 -18.37
N LYS A 783 1.76 8.77 -18.04
CA LYS A 783 2.39 7.81 -17.10
C LYS A 783 3.71 7.22 -17.62
N PHE A 784 3.95 7.27 -18.93
CA PHE A 784 5.17 6.74 -19.56
C PHE A 784 6.28 7.79 -19.47
N LYS A 785 7.00 7.81 -18.35
CA LYS A 785 7.91 8.91 -17.99
C LYS A 785 9.39 8.62 -18.27
N TYR A 786 9.82 7.37 -18.15
CA TYR A 786 11.24 7.01 -18.12
C TYR A 786 11.68 6.37 -19.43
N LEU A 787 12.96 6.50 -19.78
CA LEU A 787 13.51 5.94 -21.03
C LEU A 787 13.49 4.40 -20.95
N ASN A 788 13.05 3.76 -22.04
CA ASN A 788 13.18 2.32 -22.24
C ASN A 788 14.14 2.06 -23.43
N SER A 789 15.16 1.21 -23.25
CA SER A 789 16.16 0.93 -24.30
C SER A 789 15.75 -0.16 -25.27
N GLY A 790 14.68 -0.90 -24.98
CA GLY A 790 14.23 -2.00 -25.84
C GLY A 790 13.65 -1.56 -27.19
N ALA A 791 13.42 -0.26 -27.40
CA ALA A 791 13.18 0.30 -28.72
C ALA A 791 13.63 1.77 -28.82
N TYR A 792 14.41 2.10 -29.85
CA TYR A 792 14.79 3.47 -30.18
C TYR A 792 15.14 3.64 -31.66
N MET A 793 14.95 4.85 -32.18
CA MET A 793 15.15 5.16 -33.60
C MET A 793 15.90 6.48 -33.78
N GLY A 794 16.80 6.55 -34.75
CA GLY A 794 17.58 7.76 -35.02
C GLY A 794 18.30 7.73 -36.35
N TYR A 795 18.78 8.90 -36.80
CA TYR A 795 19.65 8.98 -37.98
C TYR A 795 20.96 8.25 -37.69
N VAL A 796 21.46 7.47 -38.66
CA VAL A 796 22.67 6.65 -38.49
C VAL A 796 23.85 7.49 -38.04
N SER A 797 24.10 8.63 -38.70
CA SER A 797 25.15 9.58 -38.33
C SER A 797 25.07 10.01 -36.87
N TYR A 798 23.88 10.35 -36.40
CA TYR A 798 23.68 10.77 -35.01
C TYR A 798 23.84 9.62 -34.02
N MET A 799 23.31 8.43 -34.33
CA MET A 799 23.46 7.26 -33.47
C MET A 799 24.93 6.84 -33.33
N LYS A 800 25.74 6.97 -34.39
CA LYS A 800 27.20 6.79 -34.30
C LYS A 800 27.82 7.75 -33.30
N GLU A 801 27.47 9.03 -33.36
CA GLU A 801 27.99 10.02 -32.42
C GLU A 801 27.58 9.74 -30.98
N VAL A 802 26.34 9.29 -30.73
CA VAL A 802 25.86 8.89 -29.39
C VAL A 802 26.74 7.79 -28.81
N PHE A 803 26.93 6.70 -29.57
CA PHE A 803 27.70 5.54 -29.11
C PHE A 803 29.21 5.81 -29.07
N ASP A 804 29.73 6.69 -29.94
CA ASP A 804 31.12 7.16 -29.88
C ASP A 804 31.37 8.04 -28.65
N ALA A 805 30.39 8.85 -28.25
CA ALA A 805 30.48 9.69 -27.07
C ALA A 805 30.54 8.89 -25.76
N VAL A 806 29.98 7.67 -25.74
CA VAL A 806 29.97 6.80 -24.54
C VAL A 806 31.00 5.66 -24.63
N SER A 807 31.85 5.65 -25.65
CA SER A 807 32.90 4.66 -25.86
C SER A 807 34.17 4.96 -25.03
N PRO A 808 34.90 3.95 -24.50
CA PRO A 808 34.66 2.51 -24.63
C PRO A 808 33.47 2.05 -23.77
N ILE A 809 32.70 1.09 -24.29
CA ILE A 809 31.53 0.50 -23.61
C ILE A 809 31.93 -0.85 -23.00
N PRO A 810 32.04 -1.00 -21.67
CA PRO A 810 32.28 -2.29 -21.00
C PRO A 810 31.15 -3.30 -21.19
N ASP A 811 31.44 -4.60 -21.04
CA ASP A 811 30.46 -5.70 -21.16
C ASP A 811 29.35 -5.60 -20.13
N GLU A 812 29.70 -5.13 -18.93
CA GLU A 812 28.84 -5.05 -17.75
C GLU A 812 27.93 -3.80 -17.75
N THR A 813 28.02 -2.97 -18.79
CA THR A 813 27.19 -1.76 -18.92
C THR A 813 25.77 -2.15 -19.31
N ASP A 814 24.82 -1.86 -18.41
CA ASP A 814 23.39 -1.87 -18.71
C ASP A 814 23.09 -0.77 -19.74
N ASP A 815 22.47 -1.18 -20.85
CA ASP A 815 22.14 -0.35 -22.01
C ASP A 815 21.08 0.71 -21.69
N GLN A 816 20.05 0.35 -20.90
CA GLN A 816 19.04 1.30 -20.45
C GLN A 816 19.62 2.37 -19.53
N GLY A 817 20.48 1.97 -18.59
CA GLY A 817 21.21 2.86 -17.70
C GLY A 817 22.11 3.82 -18.47
N LEU A 818 22.80 3.34 -19.51
CA LEU A 818 23.67 4.16 -20.36
C LEU A 818 22.88 5.20 -21.16
N LEU A 819 21.82 4.76 -21.86
CA LEU A 819 20.99 5.66 -22.67
C LEU A 819 20.24 6.67 -21.79
N SER A 820 19.80 6.26 -20.60
CA SER A 820 19.19 7.16 -19.62
C SER A 820 20.18 8.22 -19.13
N ALA A 821 21.41 7.83 -18.80
CA ALA A 821 22.47 8.76 -18.43
C ALA A 821 22.78 9.76 -19.56
N PHE A 822 22.88 9.26 -20.79
CA PHE A 822 23.11 10.08 -21.98
C PHE A 822 21.96 11.08 -22.21
N TYR A 823 20.70 10.64 -22.12
CA TYR A 823 19.52 11.49 -22.24
C TYR A 823 19.50 12.62 -21.22
N LEU A 824 19.77 12.31 -19.95
CA LEU A 824 19.78 13.29 -18.86
C LEU A 824 20.90 14.33 -19.04
N TYR A 825 22.02 13.95 -19.66
CA TYR A 825 23.13 14.84 -19.99
C TYR A 825 22.89 15.64 -21.29
N HIS A 826 22.10 15.12 -22.23
CA HIS A 826 21.79 15.74 -23.52
C HIS A 826 20.27 15.88 -23.79
N PRO A 827 19.50 16.54 -22.91
CA PRO A 827 18.03 16.53 -22.96
C PRO A 827 17.42 17.28 -24.17
N THR A 828 18.24 17.99 -24.94
CA THR A 828 17.85 18.69 -26.17
C THR A 828 18.12 17.87 -27.43
N SER A 829 18.89 16.78 -27.32
CA SER A 829 19.43 16.05 -28.47
C SER A 829 18.71 14.70 -28.69
N LEU A 830 18.13 14.13 -27.64
CA LEU A 830 17.32 12.90 -27.70
C LEU A 830 15.91 13.21 -27.17
N LYS A 831 14.86 12.74 -27.86
CA LYS A 831 13.47 12.86 -27.40
C LYS A 831 12.92 11.53 -26.90
N LEU A 832 11.94 11.64 -26.00
CA LEU A 832 11.21 10.51 -25.46
C LEU A 832 9.80 10.49 -26.03
N ASP A 833 9.35 9.31 -26.46
CA ASP A 833 8.01 9.08 -26.97
C ASP A 833 7.00 8.91 -25.83
N TYR A 834 6.67 10.01 -25.15
CA TYR A 834 5.75 10.01 -23.99
C TYR A 834 4.33 9.53 -24.33
N PHE A 835 3.86 9.72 -25.58
CA PHE A 835 2.49 9.39 -25.98
C PHE A 835 2.36 8.03 -26.66
N GLY A 836 3.47 7.36 -26.94
CA GLY A 836 3.49 6.10 -27.67
C GLY A 836 3.03 6.24 -29.13
N ASP A 837 3.45 7.31 -29.80
CA ASP A 837 3.20 7.50 -31.23
C ASP A 837 4.00 6.48 -32.06
N LEU A 838 5.24 6.18 -31.68
CA LEU A 838 6.10 5.16 -32.29
C LEU A 838 6.13 3.87 -31.46
N PHE A 839 6.33 3.96 -30.15
CA PHE A 839 6.66 2.82 -29.28
C PHE A 839 5.67 2.70 -28.12
N LEU A 840 5.16 1.49 -27.87
CA LEU A 840 4.36 1.20 -26.67
C LEU A 840 5.01 0.08 -25.86
N SER A 841 5.58 0.45 -24.71
CA SER A 841 6.05 -0.49 -23.70
C SER A 841 4.89 -0.95 -22.81
N LEU A 842 4.74 -2.26 -22.58
CA LEU A 842 3.60 -2.86 -21.89
C LEU A 842 3.78 -3.05 -20.39
N TYR A 843 4.92 -2.65 -19.82
CA TYR A 843 5.11 -2.66 -18.36
C TYR A 843 4.06 -1.78 -17.65
N LEU A 844 3.21 -2.40 -16.82
CA LEU A 844 2.05 -1.78 -16.15
C LEU A 844 1.00 -1.18 -17.13
N VAL A 845 0.84 -1.82 -18.29
CA VAL A 845 -0.30 -1.61 -19.18
C VAL A 845 -1.25 -2.79 -19.03
N GLU A 846 -2.52 -2.51 -18.76
CA GLU A 846 -3.57 -3.53 -18.60
C GLU A 846 -4.22 -3.87 -19.96
N GLU A 847 -4.85 -5.05 -20.06
CA GLU A 847 -5.51 -5.51 -21.30
C GLU A 847 -6.64 -4.57 -21.76
N ASN A 848 -7.40 -4.02 -20.82
CA ASN A 848 -8.45 -3.02 -21.06
C ASN A 848 -7.93 -1.62 -21.46
N GLU A 849 -6.61 -1.38 -21.40
CA GLU A 849 -5.97 -0.14 -21.82
C GLU A 849 -5.46 -0.22 -23.28
N VAL A 850 -5.65 -1.35 -23.96
CA VAL A 850 -5.26 -1.56 -25.36
C VAL A 850 -6.45 -2.04 -26.18
N GLU A 851 -6.75 -1.31 -27.24
CA GLU A 851 -7.76 -1.72 -28.24
C GLU A 851 -7.06 -2.34 -29.46
N LEU A 852 -7.53 -3.51 -29.91
CA LEU A 852 -6.92 -4.28 -30.99
C LEU A 852 -7.79 -4.27 -32.25
N ASP A 853 -7.19 -3.89 -33.37
CA ASP A 853 -7.79 -3.98 -34.70
C ASP A 853 -7.11 -5.11 -35.48
N SER A 854 -7.76 -6.27 -35.49
CA SER A 854 -7.27 -7.46 -36.18
C SER A 854 -7.27 -7.35 -37.71
N GLU A 855 -8.11 -6.48 -38.30
CA GLU A 855 -8.19 -6.29 -39.75
C GLU A 855 -6.97 -5.54 -40.26
N ASN A 856 -6.60 -4.46 -39.56
CA ASN A 856 -5.45 -3.62 -39.91
C ASN A 856 -4.16 -4.00 -39.17
N ARG A 857 -4.22 -5.01 -38.29
CA ARG A 857 -3.14 -5.45 -37.38
C ARG A 857 -2.55 -4.30 -36.56
N GLN A 858 -3.44 -3.52 -35.95
CA GLN A 858 -3.06 -2.37 -35.13
C GLN A 858 -3.41 -2.62 -33.66
N ALA A 859 -2.59 -2.04 -32.78
CA ALA A 859 -2.89 -1.89 -31.38
C ALA A 859 -3.00 -0.39 -31.09
N LYS A 860 -4.03 0.03 -30.36
CA LYS A 860 -4.25 1.41 -29.93
C LYS A 860 -4.14 1.49 -28.42
N CYS A 861 -3.25 2.36 -27.95
CA CYS A 861 -3.13 2.70 -26.54
C CYS A 861 -4.29 3.63 -26.15
N LEU A 862 -5.19 3.17 -25.28
CA LEU A 862 -6.35 3.94 -24.82
C LEU A 862 -5.97 5.02 -23.81
N ILE A 863 -4.82 4.89 -23.14
CA ILE A 863 -4.30 5.91 -22.21
C ILE A 863 -3.94 7.21 -22.93
N THR A 864 -3.34 7.10 -24.12
CA THR A 864 -2.81 8.24 -24.89
C THR A 864 -3.60 8.52 -26.17
N ASP A 865 -4.58 7.67 -26.49
CA ASP A 865 -5.37 7.67 -27.73
C ASP A 865 -4.49 7.56 -28.99
N ARG A 866 -3.33 6.86 -28.89
CA ARG A 866 -2.35 6.71 -29.99
C ARG A 866 -2.26 5.27 -30.49
N ILE A 867 -1.89 5.13 -31.77
CA ILE A 867 -1.67 3.83 -32.42
C ILE A 867 -0.16 3.65 -32.65
N PRO A 868 0.60 2.98 -31.75
CA PRO A 868 2.03 2.77 -31.92
C PRO A 868 2.40 2.03 -33.21
N CYS A 869 3.65 2.20 -33.63
CA CYS A 869 4.26 1.42 -34.72
C CYS A 869 4.95 0.15 -34.21
N VAL A 870 5.36 0.13 -32.94
CA VAL A 870 6.09 -0.96 -32.29
C VAL A 870 5.49 -1.20 -30.92
N VAL A 871 5.25 -2.47 -30.58
CA VAL A 871 4.79 -2.88 -29.25
C VAL A 871 5.86 -3.73 -28.58
N HIS A 872 6.21 -3.38 -27.34
CA HIS A 872 7.23 -4.04 -26.54
C HIS A 872 6.62 -4.67 -25.28
N GLY A 873 6.65 -6.00 -25.20
CA GLY A 873 6.24 -6.80 -24.05
C GLY A 873 7.24 -6.80 -22.89
N ASN A 874 7.80 -5.65 -22.50
CA ASN A 874 8.83 -5.58 -21.48
C ASN A 874 8.35 -6.04 -20.08
N GLY A 875 9.23 -6.74 -19.36
CA GLY A 875 8.96 -7.19 -17.98
C GLY A 875 7.71 -8.08 -17.85
N PRO A 876 6.78 -7.79 -16.92
CA PRO A 876 5.50 -8.50 -16.78
C PRO A 876 4.56 -8.35 -17.99
N GLY A 877 4.81 -7.39 -18.90
CA GLY A 877 4.00 -7.14 -20.09
C GLY A 877 4.01 -8.27 -21.13
N LYS A 878 4.84 -9.30 -20.95
CA LYS A 878 4.96 -10.47 -21.83
C LYS A 878 3.64 -11.22 -22.04
N LEU A 879 2.78 -11.27 -21.03
CA LEU A 879 1.47 -11.92 -21.13
C LEU A 879 0.54 -11.16 -22.08
N LEU A 880 0.46 -9.84 -21.93
CA LEU A 880 -0.32 -8.97 -22.80
C LEU A 880 0.26 -8.97 -24.23
N TYR A 881 1.58 -8.89 -24.38
CA TYR A 881 2.25 -9.08 -25.67
C TYR A 881 1.81 -10.37 -26.38
N GLN A 882 1.76 -11.48 -25.64
CA GLN A 882 1.39 -12.77 -26.21
C GLN A 882 -0.09 -12.79 -26.64
N HIS A 883 -0.96 -12.12 -25.89
CA HIS A 883 -2.36 -11.89 -26.28
C HIS A 883 -2.45 -11.07 -27.58
N ILE A 884 -1.77 -9.92 -27.65
CA ILE A 884 -1.75 -9.04 -28.83
C ILE A 884 -1.27 -9.80 -30.07
N TYR A 885 -0.17 -10.56 -29.97
CA TYR A 885 0.31 -11.38 -31.08
C TYR A 885 -0.74 -12.42 -31.54
N ASN A 886 -1.40 -13.10 -30.60
CA ASN A 886 -2.39 -14.12 -30.94
C ASN A 886 -3.61 -13.52 -31.65
N GLU A 887 -4.11 -12.38 -31.18
CA GLU A 887 -5.26 -11.70 -31.78
C GLU A 887 -4.93 -11.13 -33.16
N LEU A 888 -3.78 -10.45 -33.30
CA LEU A 888 -3.42 -9.78 -34.56
C LEU A 888 -2.85 -10.75 -35.61
N PHE A 889 -2.13 -11.81 -35.19
CA PHE A 889 -1.40 -12.69 -36.12
C PHE A 889 -1.88 -14.13 -36.20
N LYS A 890 -2.42 -14.74 -35.13
CA LYS A 890 -2.90 -16.13 -35.18
C LYS A 890 -4.36 -16.28 -35.59
N LYS A 891 -5.28 -15.47 -35.05
CA LYS A 891 -6.71 -15.57 -35.40
C LYS A 891 -7.00 -15.26 -36.88
N THR A 892 -6.24 -14.38 -37.51
CA THR A 892 -6.36 -14.08 -38.95
C THR A 892 -5.97 -15.24 -39.86
N ARG A 893 -5.24 -16.27 -39.39
CA ARG A 893 -4.96 -17.49 -40.19
C ARG A 893 -6.18 -18.40 -40.31
N SER A 894 -7.11 -18.42 -39.35
CA SER A 894 -8.26 -19.34 -39.40
C SER A 894 -9.37 -18.89 -40.35
N MET A 895 -9.43 -17.59 -40.72
CA MET A 895 -10.41 -17.10 -41.70
C MET A 895 -9.94 -17.26 -43.16
N ASN A 896 -8.63 -17.36 -43.43
CA ASN A 896 -8.11 -17.50 -44.80
C ASN A 896 -7.97 -18.96 -45.28
N THR A 897 -8.15 -19.96 -44.40
CA THR A 897 -8.09 -21.39 -44.77
C THR A 897 -9.44 -22.02 -45.09
N GLU A 898 -10.56 -21.32 -44.93
CA GLU A 898 -11.89 -21.79 -45.35
C GLU A 898 -12.27 -21.38 -46.79
N GLY A 899 -11.36 -20.71 -47.51
CA GLY A 899 -11.59 -20.19 -48.87
C GLY A 899 -10.54 -20.58 -49.93
N ALA A 900 -9.78 -21.66 -49.74
CA ALA A 900 -8.83 -22.20 -50.71
C ALA A 900 -9.18 -23.62 -51.15
#